data_AF-A0A8C0GXP3-F1
#
_entry.id   AF-A0A8C0GXP3-F1
#
_cell.length_a   1.000
_cell.length_b   1.000
_cell.length_c   1.000
_cell.angle_alpha   90.00
_cell.angle_beta   90.00
_cell.angle_gamma   90.00
#
_symmetry.space_group_name_H-M   'P 1'
#
loop_
_entity.id
_entity.type
_entity.pdbx_description
1 polymer ?
#
loop_
_entity_poly.entity_id
_entity_poly.type
_entity_poly.pdbx_seq_one_letter_code
_entity_poly.pdbx_strand_id
1 'polypeptide(L)'
;MVEQQLLIDQLKDKLEKLTVTTASVSRGACGDGPAAVTFARRPYSVPLTNSLVHSIHMAPGLESRKVMTKHIFYSLYLVFLIPSPVYMQRIGHNFILWIDSVFQIFVLSIAPFFQGEEIECLHKSRVINMQKLKNSELRLSEAKQKIRELALNIKMKEELIKEVVKTGNDSQSVSRQYSLKITKLEHEGEQAKMELAETQKQLQELENKELRDIAEKAKLQKEFRKKMDAAKLKVQVLQKQQQDTKKLASLSTQNEKRATELEQTVNHMRHQQAQLQKRLREESEKKKILEAEIARDQQQIKELQLKTEQQQKILKLKNEEIAAFKKKKNSAGTSQQLQKQEEQRKWLDEELEKVLHQHQELAELEEDLKKREAIINKKEALLQEKSRLEIKKLRSSQALNKDSLKLSTRLSMLDKELCDKSVQLQTSASEEKREILEEVQVLQKERNQLLRRRNSVDEKLKDGRVLSPEEEHILFQLEEGIDALEAAIDYKNENIQNRQQSLRGSLQILTQSEANVMGKLVSLSATELRAILFKYFNKVVSLREAERKLQLQTEELEMKVTEQENIIRELESALEHLTLQCDRQLTLQQKEHEQKIQLILHHFKEQDGESIAETLKLYETKVQQLEKELFFYKKTSRELKKKLKELVGESFYQLVAPTKSMCCVVAIETIYNF
;
A
#
# COMPACT_ATOMS: atom_id res chain seq x y z
N MET A 1 -12.04 -17.00 -35.89
CA MET A 1 -10.67 -17.57 -35.82
C MET A 1 -9.66 -16.71 -36.60
N VAL A 2 -9.82 -16.52 -37.92
CA VAL A 2 -8.91 -15.64 -38.72
C VAL A 2 -8.85 -14.21 -38.18
N GLU A 3 -9.98 -13.60 -37.82
CA GLU A 3 -10.02 -12.23 -37.26
C GLU A 3 -9.33 -12.10 -35.89
N GLN A 4 -9.37 -13.15 -35.06
CA GLN A 4 -8.66 -13.18 -33.78
C GLN A 4 -7.13 -13.26 -33.99
N GLN A 5 -6.69 -14.01 -35.00
CA GLN A 5 -5.27 -14.06 -35.37
C GLN A 5 -4.79 -12.71 -35.89
N LEU A 6 -5.59 -12.06 -36.76
CA LEU A 6 -5.30 -10.71 -37.27
C LEU A 6 -5.15 -9.68 -36.15
N LEU A 7 -6.02 -9.72 -35.13
CA LEU A 7 -5.92 -8.86 -33.94
C LEU A 7 -4.65 -9.12 -33.11
N ILE A 8 -4.27 -10.39 -32.92
CA ILE A 8 -3.03 -10.76 -32.20
C ILE A 8 -1.80 -10.24 -32.94
N ASP A 9 -1.76 -10.38 -34.27
CA ASP A 9 -0.61 -9.95 -35.06
C ASP A 9 -0.53 -8.41 -35.17
N GLN A 10 -1.66 -7.70 -35.24
CA GLN A 10 -1.71 -6.23 -35.10
C GLN A 10 -1.25 -5.72 -33.72
N LEU A 11 -1.50 -6.47 -32.65
CA LEU A 11 -1.04 -6.11 -31.30
C LEU A 11 0.48 -6.33 -31.13
N LYS A 12 1.05 -7.37 -31.77
CA LYS A 12 2.50 -7.60 -31.80
C LYS A 12 3.25 -6.49 -32.54
N ASP A 13 2.80 -6.12 -33.74
CA ASP A 13 3.40 -5.05 -34.54
C ASP A 13 3.39 -3.68 -33.81
N LYS A 14 2.32 -3.39 -33.06
CA LYS A 14 2.26 -2.20 -32.19
C LYS A 14 3.26 -2.25 -31.03
N LEU A 15 3.51 -3.43 -30.46
CA LEU A 15 4.45 -3.62 -29.35
C LEU A 15 5.91 -3.45 -29.81
N GLU A 16 6.28 -3.97 -30.98
CA GLU A 16 7.60 -3.78 -31.57
C GLU A 16 7.87 -2.30 -31.88
N LYS A 17 6.90 -1.60 -32.47
CA LYS A 17 7.02 -0.16 -32.79
C LYS A 17 7.24 0.71 -31.53
N LEU A 18 6.54 0.42 -30.43
CA LEU A 18 6.78 1.07 -29.15
C LEU A 18 8.20 0.83 -28.63
N THR A 19 8.68 -0.42 -28.70
CA THR A 19 9.99 -0.82 -28.20
C THR A 19 11.15 -0.15 -28.97
N VAL A 20 11.03 -0.02 -30.29
CA VAL A 20 12.00 0.71 -31.13
C VAL A 20 12.02 2.21 -30.80
N THR A 21 10.87 2.79 -30.49
CA THR A 21 10.75 4.23 -30.18
C THR A 21 11.38 4.59 -28.83
N THR A 22 11.37 3.68 -27.85
CA THR A 22 12.08 3.87 -26.58
C THR A 22 13.61 3.80 -26.69
N ALA A 23 14.16 3.14 -27.72
CA ALA A 23 15.61 2.98 -27.87
C ALA A 23 16.31 4.20 -28.51
N SER A 24 15.59 5.01 -29.30
CA SER A 24 16.17 6.10 -30.08
C SER A 24 16.37 7.43 -29.33
N VAL A 25 15.77 7.58 -28.14
CA VAL A 25 15.82 8.85 -27.37
C VAL A 25 17.13 9.03 -26.58
N SER A 26 17.99 8.02 -26.49
CA SER A 26 19.18 8.04 -25.61
C SER A 26 20.48 8.61 -26.24
N ARG A 27 20.43 9.27 -27.40
CA ARG A 27 21.64 9.80 -28.06
C ARG A 27 21.42 11.17 -28.74
N GLY A 28 21.56 12.24 -27.95
CA GLY A 28 21.66 13.63 -28.40
C GLY A 28 23.03 14.22 -28.03
N ALA A 29 23.61 15.04 -28.91
CA ALA A 29 25.05 15.38 -28.90
C ALA A 29 25.46 16.49 -27.90
N CYS A 30 26.74 16.45 -27.50
CA CYS A 30 27.44 17.61 -26.93
C CYS A 30 27.79 18.63 -28.03
N GLY A 31 27.82 19.91 -27.65
CA GLY A 31 28.41 21.00 -28.43
C GLY A 31 29.13 21.99 -27.50
N ASP A 32 30.27 22.53 -27.92
CA ASP A 32 31.23 23.23 -27.07
C ASP A 32 31.02 24.76 -26.93
N GLY A 33 31.12 25.24 -25.68
CA GLY A 33 31.73 26.53 -25.26
C GLY A 33 31.11 27.88 -25.70
N PRO A 34 31.72 29.01 -25.28
CA PRO A 34 32.44 29.27 -24.03
C PRO A 34 32.06 30.62 -23.35
N ALA A 35 32.42 30.83 -22.06
CA ALA A 35 32.95 32.09 -21.51
C ALA A 35 33.09 32.11 -19.97
N ALA A 36 34.11 32.85 -19.51
CA ALA A 36 34.53 33.19 -18.14
C ALA A 36 33.40 33.68 -17.19
N VAL A 37 33.52 33.63 -15.85
CA VAL A 37 34.50 34.39 -15.03
C VAL A 37 34.69 33.76 -13.63
N THR A 38 35.92 33.83 -13.13
CA THR A 38 36.32 33.45 -11.77
C THR A 38 35.78 34.40 -10.69
N PHE A 39 35.31 33.85 -9.56
CA PHE A 39 35.45 34.53 -8.27
C PHE A 39 35.85 33.54 -7.18
N ALA A 40 37.08 33.70 -6.67
CA ALA A 40 37.58 32.95 -5.53
C ALA A 40 37.10 33.59 -4.23
N ARG A 41 36.63 32.77 -3.28
CA ARG A 41 36.69 33.05 -1.84
C ARG A 41 36.54 31.76 -1.03
N ARG A 42 37.66 31.28 -0.47
CA ARG A 42 37.63 30.40 0.72
C ARG A 42 37.12 31.21 1.91
N PRO A 43 36.53 30.54 2.91
CA PRO A 43 36.99 30.79 4.27
C PRO A 43 37.25 29.51 5.08
N TYR A 44 38.44 29.50 5.69
CA TYR A 44 38.82 28.99 7.00
C TYR A 44 38.11 27.78 7.64
N SER A 45 38.95 26.77 7.91
CA SER A 45 38.72 25.62 8.78
C SER A 45 39.15 25.88 10.24
N VAL A 46 38.31 25.50 11.21
CA VAL A 46 38.67 24.98 12.56
C VAL A 46 37.50 24.10 13.05
N PRO A 47 37.68 23.21 14.06
CA PRO A 47 37.12 21.86 13.98
C PRO A 47 35.88 21.61 14.86
N LEU A 48 35.06 20.64 14.46
CA LEU A 48 34.03 20.05 15.31
C LEU A 48 34.55 18.79 16.00
N THR A 49 34.23 18.66 17.28
CA THR A 49 34.56 17.51 18.14
C THR A 49 33.68 16.30 17.84
N ASN A 50 34.21 15.11 18.14
CA ASN A 50 33.58 13.81 17.85
C ASN A 50 32.43 13.45 18.83
N SER A 51 31.72 12.36 18.49
CA SER A 51 30.49 11.80 19.06
C SER A 51 29.20 12.52 18.59
N LEU A 52 28.11 11.82 18.28
CA LEU A 52 27.76 10.42 18.55
C LEU A 52 26.99 9.83 17.36
N VAL A 53 27.35 8.62 16.92
CA VAL A 53 26.48 7.79 16.05
C VAL A 53 26.00 6.61 16.87
N HIS A 54 24.73 6.24 16.72
CA HIS A 54 24.22 4.95 17.17
C HIS A 54 23.41 4.27 16.06
N SER A 55 23.63 2.97 15.94
CA SER A 55 23.10 2.13 14.88
C SER A 55 21.59 1.93 14.99
N ILE A 56 20.91 1.78 13.84
CA ILE A 56 19.48 1.50 13.76
C ILE A 56 19.29 -0.02 13.70
N HIS A 57 18.84 -0.60 14.81
CA HIS A 57 18.16 -1.90 14.81
C HIS A 57 16.71 -1.68 15.26
N MET A 58 15.76 -1.94 14.37
CA MET A 58 14.34 -1.81 14.68
C MET A 58 13.87 -3.00 15.53
N ALA A 59 13.26 -2.71 16.69
CA ALA A 59 12.47 -3.65 17.47
C ALA A 59 11.06 -3.05 17.67
N PRO A 60 9.98 -3.84 17.61
CA PRO A 60 8.61 -3.32 17.67
C PRO A 60 8.11 -3.18 19.11
N GLY A 61 7.45 -2.06 19.40
CA GLY A 61 6.62 -1.90 20.61
C GLY A 61 7.01 -0.73 21.51
N LEU A 62 6.03 0.15 21.74
CA LEU A 62 5.75 0.88 22.98
C LEU A 62 6.91 1.14 23.95
N GLU A 63 7.43 2.37 23.96
CA GLU A 63 7.04 3.35 24.98
C GLU A 63 7.63 4.73 24.64
N SER A 64 6.80 5.78 24.66
CA SER A 64 7.29 7.15 24.57
C SER A 64 8.10 7.46 25.84
N ARG A 65 9.43 7.59 25.71
CA ARG A 65 10.35 7.89 26.83
C ARG A 65 9.95 9.19 27.56
N LYS A 66 9.11 9.08 28.60
CA LYS A 66 8.79 10.14 29.57
C LYS A 66 9.96 10.40 30.53
N VAL A 67 11.17 10.57 30.00
CA VAL A 67 12.42 10.66 30.77
C VAL A 67 13.31 11.80 30.26
N MET A 68 12.90 13.05 30.51
CA MET A 68 13.87 14.14 30.81
C MET A 68 13.28 15.42 31.43
N THR A 69 11.95 15.61 31.50
CA THR A 69 11.36 16.74 32.25
C THR A 69 11.33 16.50 33.77
N LYS A 70 10.93 15.30 34.22
CA LYS A 70 10.84 14.97 35.66
C LYS A 70 12.18 15.11 36.40
N HIS A 71 13.30 14.79 35.74
CA HIS A 71 14.63 14.79 36.38
C HIS A 71 15.17 16.21 36.66
N ILE A 72 14.81 17.20 35.83
CA ILE A 72 15.22 18.60 36.03
C ILE A 72 14.53 19.20 37.27
N PHE A 73 13.24 18.89 37.47
CA PHE A 73 12.50 19.32 38.65
C PHE A 73 12.91 18.57 39.93
N TYR A 74 13.21 17.27 39.85
CA TYR A 74 13.76 16.53 41.00
C TYR A 74 15.14 17.05 41.42
N SER A 75 15.98 17.52 40.49
CA SER A 75 17.26 18.16 40.83
C SER A 75 17.07 19.46 41.62
N LEU A 76 16.11 20.31 41.22
CA LEU A 76 15.75 21.50 41.99
C LEU A 76 15.16 21.12 43.36
N TYR A 77 14.32 20.09 43.42
CA TYR A 77 13.74 19.58 44.66
C TYR A 77 14.82 19.15 45.67
N LEU A 78 15.87 18.46 45.21
CA LEU A 78 16.98 18.02 46.08
C LEU A 78 17.86 19.18 46.58
N VAL A 79 18.07 20.22 45.75
CA VAL A 79 18.89 21.39 46.10
C VAL A 79 18.26 22.23 47.22
N PHE A 80 16.93 22.22 47.37
CA PHE A 80 16.24 22.97 48.43
C PHE A 80 15.92 22.17 49.70
N LEU A 81 16.11 20.84 49.71
CA LEU A 81 15.66 19.96 50.81
C LEU A 81 16.74 19.51 51.81
N ILE A 82 17.99 19.97 51.66
CA ILE A 82 19.06 19.72 52.65
C ILE A 82 19.76 21.04 53.05
N PRO A 83 19.17 21.83 53.95
CA PRO A 83 19.93 22.81 54.71
C PRO A 83 20.79 22.05 55.73
N SER A 84 22.12 22.08 55.55
CA SER A 84 23.03 21.72 56.64
C SER A 84 22.70 22.57 57.87
N PRO A 85 22.60 22.01 59.09
CA PRO A 85 22.08 22.71 60.27
C PRO A 85 22.88 23.98 60.65
N VAL A 86 24.09 24.14 60.12
CA VAL A 86 24.94 25.33 60.29
C VAL A 86 24.36 26.59 59.60
N TYR A 87 23.51 26.46 58.58
CA TYR A 87 22.93 27.61 57.86
C TYR A 87 21.60 28.13 58.41
N MET A 88 20.95 27.41 59.33
CA MET A 88 19.61 27.77 59.83
C MET A 88 19.61 28.91 60.87
N GLN A 89 20.77 29.29 61.41
CA GLN A 89 20.85 30.23 62.54
C GLN A 89 20.89 31.73 62.15
N ARG A 90 20.74 32.07 60.86
CA ARG A 90 20.88 33.45 60.36
C ARG A 90 19.74 33.94 59.44
N ILE A 91 18.64 33.20 59.37
CA ILE A 91 17.49 33.49 58.51
C ILE A 91 16.27 33.76 59.40
N GLY A 92 15.74 34.98 59.34
CA GLY A 92 14.62 35.39 60.18
C GLY A 92 13.30 34.71 59.81
N HIS A 93 12.41 34.56 60.79
CA HIS A 93 11.10 33.89 60.69
C HIS A 93 10.25 34.34 59.48
N ASN A 94 10.33 35.63 59.10
CA ASN A 94 9.63 36.17 57.94
C ASN A 94 10.10 35.61 56.57
N PHE A 95 11.36 35.18 56.46
CA PHE A 95 11.87 34.58 55.22
C PHE A 95 11.45 33.11 55.08
N ILE A 96 11.31 32.39 56.19
CA ILE A 96 10.72 31.05 56.22
C ILE A 96 9.25 31.12 55.80
N LEU A 97 8.46 32.04 56.39
CA LEU A 97 7.07 32.28 55.99
C LEU A 97 6.92 32.75 54.52
N TRP A 98 7.90 33.50 53.99
CA TRP A 98 7.92 33.87 52.57
C TRP A 98 8.22 32.67 51.68
N ILE A 99 9.17 31.81 52.04
CA ILE A 99 9.43 30.55 51.33
C ILE A 99 8.19 29.65 51.37
N ASP A 100 7.54 29.47 52.52
CA ASP A 100 6.32 28.67 52.62
C ASP A 100 5.19 29.26 51.77
N SER A 101 4.99 30.58 51.80
CA SER A 101 3.97 31.24 50.96
C SER A 101 4.26 31.09 49.46
N VAL A 102 5.52 31.27 49.05
CA VAL A 102 5.94 31.09 47.65
C VAL A 102 5.85 29.63 47.23
N PHE A 103 6.22 28.68 48.09
CA PHE A 103 6.11 27.25 47.86
C PHE A 103 4.65 26.81 47.75
N GLN A 104 3.76 27.36 48.58
CA GLN A 104 2.33 27.06 48.55
C GLN A 104 1.65 27.67 47.31
N ILE A 105 2.05 28.88 46.88
CA ILE A 105 1.66 29.46 45.57
C ILE A 105 2.18 28.61 44.40
N PHE A 106 3.43 28.14 44.48
CA PHE A 106 4.07 27.30 43.46
C PHE A 106 3.35 25.95 43.33
N VAL A 107 3.07 25.27 44.45
CA VAL A 107 2.31 24.00 44.49
C VAL A 107 0.87 24.19 43.99
N LEU A 108 0.17 25.26 44.41
CA LEU A 108 -1.18 25.58 43.93
C LEU A 108 -1.22 25.96 42.43
N SER A 109 -0.13 26.50 41.88
CA SER A 109 -0.01 26.83 40.46
C SER A 109 0.42 25.64 39.59
N ILE A 110 1.09 24.64 40.17
CA ILE A 110 1.66 23.48 39.45
C ILE A 110 0.76 22.24 39.52
N ALA A 111 -0.05 22.05 40.58
CA ALA A 111 -1.02 20.95 40.62
C ALA A 111 -1.99 20.92 39.41
N PRO A 112 -2.49 22.07 38.89
CA PRO A 112 -3.28 22.11 37.66
C PRO A 112 -2.48 21.72 36.40
N PHE A 113 -1.17 21.96 36.39
CA PHE A 113 -0.29 21.66 35.25
C PHE A 113 -0.16 20.13 35.05
N PHE A 114 0.03 19.37 36.13
CA PHE A 114 0.09 17.91 36.07
C PHE A 114 -1.24 17.26 35.64
N GLN A 115 -2.39 17.80 36.06
CA GLN A 115 -3.70 17.35 35.56
C GLN A 115 -3.93 17.72 34.10
N GLY A 116 -3.38 18.86 33.64
CA GLY A 116 -3.39 19.25 32.23
C GLY A 116 -2.64 18.26 31.33
N GLU A 117 -1.43 17.84 31.72
CA GLU A 117 -0.65 16.84 30.95
C GLU A 117 -1.37 15.49 30.81
N GLU A 118 -2.11 15.06 31.83
CA GLU A 118 -2.87 13.79 31.80
C GLU A 118 -4.07 13.87 30.84
N ILE A 119 -4.84 14.97 30.90
CA ILE A 119 -5.93 15.24 29.96
C ILE A 119 -5.41 15.37 28.52
N GLU A 120 -4.26 16.02 28.30
CA GLU A 120 -3.64 16.12 26.97
C GLU A 120 -3.17 14.76 26.44
N CYS A 121 -2.63 13.89 27.31
CA CYS A 121 -2.24 12.53 26.97
C CYS A 121 -3.46 11.68 26.54
N LEU A 122 -4.57 11.77 27.28
CA LEU A 122 -5.83 11.10 26.94
C LEU A 122 -6.46 11.65 25.66
N HIS A 123 -6.39 12.96 25.42
CA HIS A 123 -6.82 13.55 24.14
C HIS A 123 -6.01 13.02 22.95
N LYS A 124 -4.68 12.91 23.07
CA LYS A 124 -3.81 12.33 22.02
C LYS A 124 -4.14 10.86 21.77
N SER A 125 -4.32 10.06 22.83
CA SER A 125 -4.80 8.67 22.74
C SER A 125 -6.12 8.58 21.95
N ARG A 126 -7.12 9.36 22.37
CA ARG A 126 -8.45 9.36 21.77
C ARG A 126 -8.45 9.78 20.30
N VAL A 127 -7.65 10.77 19.90
CA VAL A 127 -7.51 11.17 18.48
C VAL A 127 -6.90 10.06 17.64
N ILE A 128 -5.83 9.42 18.13
CA ILE A 128 -5.18 8.29 17.44
C ILE A 128 -6.15 7.10 17.31
N ASN A 129 -6.86 6.75 18.39
CA ASN A 129 -7.83 5.66 18.39
C ASN A 129 -9.04 5.96 17.50
N MET A 130 -9.52 7.21 17.46
CA MET A 130 -10.55 7.65 16.51
C MET A 130 -10.12 7.51 15.05
N GLN A 131 -8.86 7.81 14.72
CA GLN A 131 -8.33 7.63 13.37
C GLN A 131 -8.20 6.14 13.02
N LYS A 132 -7.75 5.29 13.96
CA LYS A 132 -7.76 3.82 13.78
C LYS A 132 -9.18 3.29 13.56
N LEU A 133 -10.17 3.81 14.29
CA LEU A 133 -11.58 3.43 14.14
C LEU A 133 -12.08 3.72 12.73
N LYS A 134 -11.93 4.96 12.24
CA LYS A 134 -12.29 5.34 10.86
C LYS A 134 -11.62 4.45 9.81
N ASN A 135 -10.34 4.14 9.98
CA ASN A 135 -9.60 3.26 9.07
C ASN A 135 -10.12 1.81 9.10
N SER A 136 -10.54 1.29 10.26
CA SER A 136 -11.16 -0.04 10.38
C SER A 136 -12.58 -0.06 9.81
N GLU A 137 -13.37 1.00 10.01
CA GLU A 137 -14.69 1.15 9.40
C GLU A 137 -14.65 1.17 7.86
N LEU A 138 -13.67 1.88 7.28
CA LEU A 138 -13.47 1.91 5.84
C LEU A 138 -13.15 0.50 5.30
N ARG A 139 -12.15 -0.18 5.88
CA ARG A 139 -11.78 -1.56 5.53
C ARG A 139 -12.95 -2.54 5.69
N LEU A 140 -13.78 -2.36 6.71
CA LEU A 140 -15.00 -3.15 6.94
C LEU A 140 -16.02 -2.94 5.81
N SER A 141 -16.20 -1.70 5.34
CA SER A 141 -17.09 -1.37 4.22
C SER A 141 -16.58 -1.97 2.89
N GLU A 142 -15.30 -1.78 2.59
CA GLU A 142 -14.61 -2.33 1.43
C GLU A 142 -14.71 -3.86 1.41
N ALA A 143 -14.38 -4.54 2.52
CA ALA A 143 -14.48 -5.99 2.61
C ALA A 143 -15.93 -6.50 2.42
N LYS A 144 -16.93 -5.80 2.98
CA LYS A 144 -18.36 -6.10 2.71
C LYS A 144 -18.71 -5.95 1.23
N GLN A 145 -18.18 -4.94 0.55
CA GLN A 145 -18.39 -4.74 -0.89
C GLN A 145 -17.75 -5.86 -1.72
N LYS A 146 -16.46 -6.16 -1.50
CA LYS A 146 -15.75 -7.24 -2.22
C LYS A 146 -16.44 -8.60 -2.02
N ILE A 147 -16.95 -8.90 -0.83
CA ILE A 147 -17.74 -10.13 -0.56
C ILE A 147 -19.04 -10.18 -1.39
N ARG A 148 -19.78 -9.06 -1.52
CA ARG A 148 -20.99 -8.98 -2.36
C ARG A 148 -20.66 -9.13 -3.85
N GLU A 149 -19.59 -8.49 -4.30
CA GLU A 149 -19.19 -8.50 -5.71
C GLU A 149 -18.69 -9.87 -6.17
N LEU A 150 -17.92 -10.56 -5.32
CA LEU A 150 -17.56 -11.97 -5.51
C LEU A 150 -18.79 -12.87 -5.48
N ALA A 151 -19.74 -12.66 -4.55
CA ALA A 151 -20.98 -13.46 -4.50
C ALA A 151 -21.78 -13.40 -5.81
N LEU A 152 -21.88 -12.21 -6.42
CA LEU A 152 -22.57 -12.02 -7.69
C LEU A 152 -21.82 -12.69 -8.84
N ASN A 153 -20.49 -12.55 -8.87
CA ASN A 153 -19.67 -13.16 -9.92
C ASN A 153 -19.67 -14.71 -9.83
N ILE A 154 -19.54 -15.27 -8.62
CA ILE A 154 -19.72 -16.71 -8.34
C ILE A 154 -21.06 -17.20 -8.90
N LYS A 155 -22.17 -16.52 -8.59
CA LYS A 155 -23.50 -16.89 -9.13
C LYS A 155 -23.54 -16.85 -10.67
N MET A 156 -22.96 -15.83 -11.30
CA MET A 156 -22.92 -15.74 -12.76
C MET A 156 -22.12 -16.87 -13.39
N LYS A 157 -20.97 -17.25 -12.82
CA LYS A 157 -20.18 -18.39 -13.30
C LYS A 157 -20.83 -19.74 -13.00
N GLU A 158 -21.54 -19.89 -11.88
CA GLU A 158 -22.37 -21.07 -11.60
C GLU A 158 -23.50 -21.24 -12.62
N GLU A 159 -24.17 -20.15 -13.03
CA GLU A 159 -25.15 -20.19 -14.11
C GLU A 159 -24.52 -20.51 -15.48
N LEU A 160 -23.29 -20.06 -15.74
CA LEU A 160 -22.55 -20.44 -16.96
C LEU A 160 -22.20 -21.94 -16.95
N ILE A 161 -21.72 -22.48 -15.82
CA ILE A 161 -21.39 -23.91 -15.69
C ILE A 161 -22.62 -24.77 -16.01
N LYS A 162 -23.81 -24.40 -15.50
CA LYS A 162 -25.07 -25.11 -15.81
C LYS A 162 -25.35 -25.16 -17.32
N GLU A 163 -25.16 -24.06 -18.03
CA GLU A 163 -25.39 -24.00 -19.49
C GLU A 163 -24.34 -24.81 -20.25
N VAL A 164 -23.05 -24.74 -19.87
CA VAL A 164 -21.96 -25.50 -20.52
C VAL A 164 -22.17 -27.02 -20.33
N VAL A 165 -22.55 -27.45 -19.13
CA VAL A 165 -22.89 -28.86 -18.84
C VAL A 165 -24.12 -29.30 -19.63
N LYS A 166 -25.16 -28.46 -19.73
CA LYS A 166 -26.35 -28.74 -20.54
C LYS A 166 -26.00 -28.96 -22.01
N THR A 167 -25.23 -28.06 -22.62
CA THR A 167 -24.75 -28.23 -24.01
C THR A 167 -23.84 -29.44 -24.18
N GLY A 168 -22.99 -29.74 -23.20
CA GLY A 168 -22.14 -30.93 -23.18
C GLY A 168 -22.97 -32.21 -23.28
N ASN A 169 -24.05 -32.29 -22.49
CA ASN A 169 -25.04 -33.37 -22.51
C ASN A 169 -25.85 -33.40 -23.82
N ASP A 170 -26.27 -32.25 -24.33
CA ASP A 170 -26.99 -32.15 -25.61
C ASP A 170 -26.12 -32.63 -26.78
N SER A 171 -24.85 -32.22 -26.83
CA SER A 171 -23.88 -32.64 -27.83
C SER A 171 -23.59 -34.15 -27.74
N GLN A 172 -23.46 -34.68 -26.52
CA GLN A 172 -23.29 -36.11 -26.29
C GLN A 172 -24.52 -36.91 -26.74
N SER A 173 -25.72 -36.41 -26.46
CA SER A 173 -26.99 -37.02 -26.89
C SER A 173 -27.09 -37.07 -28.42
N VAL A 174 -26.80 -35.96 -29.10
CA VAL A 174 -26.79 -35.88 -30.57
C VAL A 174 -25.71 -36.82 -31.14
N SER A 175 -24.50 -36.81 -30.59
CA SER A 175 -23.41 -37.69 -31.01
C SER A 175 -23.77 -39.19 -30.88
N ARG A 176 -24.46 -39.59 -29.80
CA ARG A 176 -25.00 -40.95 -29.63
C ARG A 176 -26.06 -41.29 -30.70
N GLN A 177 -27.00 -40.39 -30.98
CA GLN A 177 -28.02 -40.58 -32.01
C GLN A 177 -27.39 -40.77 -33.40
N TYR A 178 -26.44 -39.92 -33.81
CA TYR A 178 -25.75 -40.08 -35.09
C TYR A 178 -24.87 -41.32 -35.12
N SER A 179 -24.20 -41.69 -34.03
CA SER A 179 -23.43 -42.95 -33.96
C SER A 179 -24.32 -44.17 -34.25
N LEU A 180 -25.52 -44.22 -33.65
CA LEU A 180 -26.51 -45.27 -33.93
C LEU A 180 -27.00 -45.22 -35.39
N LYS A 181 -27.30 -44.02 -35.93
CA LYS A 181 -27.73 -43.85 -37.33
C LYS A 181 -26.64 -44.28 -38.32
N ILE A 182 -25.38 -44.00 -38.02
CA ILE A 182 -24.21 -44.41 -38.80
C ILE A 182 -24.06 -45.92 -38.77
N THR A 183 -24.08 -46.59 -37.62
CA THR A 183 -23.95 -48.07 -37.57
C THR A 183 -25.05 -48.79 -38.37
N LYS A 184 -26.30 -48.26 -38.35
CA LYS A 184 -27.39 -48.77 -39.21
C LYS A 184 -27.08 -48.57 -40.70
N LEU A 185 -26.69 -47.36 -41.11
CA LEU A 185 -26.39 -47.05 -42.50
C LEU A 185 -25.11 -47.75 -43.01
N GLU A 186 -24.12 -47.99 -42.13
CA GLU A 186 -22.92 -48.80 -42.41
C GLU A 186 -23.32 -50.27 -42.63
N HIS A 187 -24.22 -50.83 -41.82
CA HIS A 187 -24.76 -52.17 -42.03
C HIS A 187 -25.55 -52.28 -43.35
N GLU A 188 -26.46 -51.36 -43.64
CA GLU A 188 -27.15 -51.29 -44.95
C GLU A 188 -26.17 -51.10 -46.11
N GLY A 189 -25.09 -50.34 -45.90
CA GLY A 189 -24.05 -50.09 -46.89
C GLY A 189 -23.24 -51.35 -47.17
N GLU A 190 -22.94 -52.15 -46.15
CA GLU A 190 -22.27 -53.44 -46.29
C GLU A 190 -23.20 -54.49 -46.92
N GLN A 191 -24.48 -54.52 -46.52
CA GLN A 191 -25.49 -55.34 -47.18
C GLN A 191 -25.59 -55.03 -48.68
N ALA A 192 -25.68 -53.75 -49.05
CA ALA A 192 -25.69 -53.33 -50.44
C ALA A 192 -24.40 -53.69 -51.20
N LYS A 193 -23.23 -53.73 -50.53
CA LYS A 193 -21.99 -54.26 -51.13
C LYS A 193 -22.05 -55.77 -51.33
N MET A 194 -22.59 -56.53 -50.38
CA MET A 194 -22.74 -57.99 -50.50
C MET A 194 -23.68 -58.34 -51.66
N GLU A 195 -24.84 -57.68 -51.76
CA GLU A 195 -25.76 -57.82 -52.90
C GLU A 195 -25.09 -57.42 -54.24
N LEU A 196 -24.24 -56.39 -54.24
CA LEU A 196 -23.48 -55.98 -55.43
C LEU A 196 -22.41 -57.01 -55.82
N ALA A 197 -21.72 -57.60 -54.85
CA ALA A 197 -20.73 -58.67 -55.07
C ALA A 197 -21.39 -59.98 -55.53
N GLU A 198 -22.56 -60.33 -54.96
CA GLU A 198 -23.34 -61.50 -55.37
C GLU A 198 -23.88 -61.34 -56.79
N THR A 199 -24.47 -60.18 -57.11
CA THR A 199 -24.88 -59.90 -58.48
C THR A 199 -23.66 -59.87 -59.42
N GLN A 200 -22.50 -59.37 -59.00
CA GLN A 200 -21.27 -59.39 -59.81
C GLN A 200 -20.81 -60.84 -60.09
N LYS A 201 -20.93 -61.73 -59.11
CA LYS A 201 -20.67 -63.17 -59.28
C LYS A 201 -21.65 -63.81 -60.26
N GLN A 202 -22.95 -63.49 -60.17
CA GLN A 202 -23.96 -63.92 -61.15
C GLN A 202 -23.62 -63.40 -62.56
N LEU A 203 -23.08 -62.18 -62.69
CA LEU A 203 -22.60 -61.64 -63.95
C LEU A 203 -21.46 -62.48 -64.52
N GLN A 204 -20.44 -62.80 -63.72
CA GLN A 204 -19.32 -63.67 -64.14
C GLN A 204 -19.77 -65.10 -64.49
N GLU A 205 -20.69 -65.68 -63.72
CA GLU A 205 -21.28 -67.00 -64.01
C GLU A 205 -22.12 -66.99 -65.31
N LEU A 206 -22.69 -65.84 -65.69
CA LEU A 206 -23.34 -65.62 -66.98
C LEU A 206 -22.34 -65.41 -68.12
N GLU A 207 -21.21 -64.73 -67.88
CA GLU A 207 -20.15 -64.55 -68.87
C GLU A 207 -19.46 -65.87 -69.25
N ASN A 208 -19.40 -66.83 -68.32
CA ASN A 208 -18.83 -68.16 -68.54
C ASN A 208 -19.78 -69.14 -69.28
N LYS A 209 -20.98 -68.71 -69.69
CA LYS A 209 -21.92 -69.52 -70.49
C LYS A 209 -22.00 -68.95 -71.91
N GLU A 210 -21.28 -69.58 -72.84
CA GLU A 210 -20.85 -69.03 -74.15
C GLU A 210 -21.93 -68.63 -75.19
N LEU A 211 -23.23 -68.64 -74.88
CA LEU A 211 -24.30 -68.32 -75.84
C LEU A 211 -25.37 -67.40 -75.26
N ARG A 212 -25.14 -66.07 -75.29
CA ARG A 212 -26.21 -65.06 -75.14
C ARG A 212 -25.89 -63.70 -75.78
N ASP A 213 -26.95 -62.93 -75.99
CA ASP A 213 -26.99 -61.70 -76.79
C ASP A 213 -26.13 -60.56 -76.20
N ILE A 214 -25.31 -59.93 -77.07
CA ILE A 214 -24.39 -58.83 -76.74
C ILE A 214 -25.14 -57.65 -76.12
N ALA A 215 -26.39 -57.41 -76.54
CA ALA A 215 -27.23 -56.32 -76.03
C ALA A 215 -27.63 -56.51 -74.54
N GLU A 216 -27.87 -57.75 -74.10
CA GLU A 216 -28.19 -58.03 -72.69
C GLU A 216 -26.96 -57.84 -71.79
N LYS A 217 -25.80 -58.30 -72.24
CA LYS A 217 -24.52 -58.14 -71.55
C LYS A 217 -24.18 -56.66 -71.32
N ALA A 218 -24.38 -55.81 -72.34
CA ALA A 218 -24.20 -54.36 -72.23
C ALA A 218 -25.21 -53.68 -71.28
N LYS A 219 -26.48 -54.15 -71.25
CA LYS A 219 -27.49 -53.67 -70.30
C LYS A 219 -27.12 -53.97 -68.85
N LEU A 220 -26.76 -55.23 -68.53
CA LEU A 220 -26.30 -55.58 -67.19
C LEU A 220 -25.10 -54.72 -66.78
N GLN A 221 -24.05 -54.65 -67.60
CA GLN A 221 -22.84 -53.88 -67.27
C GLN A 221 -23.13 -52.40 -66.96
N LYS A 222 -24.14 -51.80 -67.60
CA LYS A 222 -24.62 -50.44 -67.32
C LYS A 222 -25.34 -50.32 -65.97
N GLU A 223 -26.14 -51.31 -65.58
CA GLU A 223 -26.76 -51.35 -64.25
C GLU A 223 -25.74 -51.56 -63.13
N PHE A 224 -24.70 -52.39 -63.36
CA PHE A 224 -23.60 -52.55 -62.40
C PHE A 224 -22.88 -51.25 -62.13
N ARG A 225 -22.52 -50.49 -63.17
CA ARG A 225 -21.89 -49.17 -63.01
C ARG A 225 -22.79 -48.25 -62.17
N LYS A 226 -24.09 -48.17 -62.47
CA LYS A 226 -25.05 -47.38 -61.67
C LYS A 226 -25.12 -47.81 -60.21
N LYS A 227 -25.21 -49.12 -59.92
CA LYS A 227 -25.24 -49.64 -58.53
C LYS A 227 -23.92 -49.37 -57.80
N MET A 228 -22.78 -49.52 -58.49
CA MET A 228 -21.46 -49.27 -57.94
C MET A 228 -21.25 -47.77 -57.61
N ASP A 229 -21.66 -46.87 -58.50
CA ASP A 229 -21.59 -45.43 -58.27
C ASP A 229 -22.51 -45.00 -57.11
N ALA A 230 -23.72 -45.57 -57.02
CA ALA A 230 -24.64 -45.34 -55.91
C ALA A 230 -24.08 -45.86 -54.56
N ALA A 231 -23.49 -47.06 -54.52
CA ALA A 231 -22.83 -47.60 -53.34
C ALA A 231 -21.63 -46.74 -52.91
N LYS A 232 -20.82 -46.27 -53.86
CA LYS A 232 -19.68 -45.38 -53.64
C LYS A 232 -20.12 -44.03 -53.04
N LEU A 233 -21.22 -43.45 -53.53
CA LEU A 233 -21.86 -42.27 -52.95
C LEU A 233 -22.35 -42.52 -51.52
N LYS A 234 -23.02 -43.65 -51.24
CA LYS A 234 -23.50 -43.98 -49.89
C LYS A 234 -22.33 -44.11 -48.89
N VAL A 235 -21.23 -44.75 -49.30
CA VAL A 235 -19.99 -44.83 -48.50
C VAL A 235 -19.37 -43.45 -48.25
N GLN A 236 -19.33 -42.57 -49.26
CA GLN A 236 -18.78 -41.22 -49.10
C GLN A 236 -19.62 -40.35 -48.11
N VAL A 237 -20.95 -40.46 -48.17
CA VAL A 237 -21.86 -39.79 -47.23
C VAL A 237 -21.64 -40.31 -45.81
N LEU A 238 -21.54 -41.64 -45.63
CA LEU A 238 -21.25 -42.27 -44.35
C LEU A 238 -19.91 -41.81 -43.76
N GLN A 239 -18.85 -41.79 -44.56
CA GLN A 239 -17.53 -41.35 -44.12
C GLN A 239 -17.55 -39.89 -43.63
N LYS A 240 -18.32 -39.01 -44.29
CA LYS A 240 -18.53 -37.62 -43.84
C LYS A 240 -19.32 -37.55 -42.53
N GLN A 241 -20.43 -38.27 -42.41
CA GLN A 241 -21.23 -38.33 -41.17
C GLN A 241 -20.41 -38.88 -39.99
N GLN A 242 -19.55 -39.87 -40.22
CA GLN A 242 -18.64 -40.41 -39.22
C GLN A 242 -17.59 -39.37 -38.78
N GLN A 243 -17.06 -38.56 -39.71
CA GLN A 243 -16.15 -37.46 -39.37
C GLN A 243 -16.86 -36.37 -38.56
N ASP A 244 -18.07 -35.99 -38.91
CA ASP A 244 -18.84 -34.96 -38.20
C ASP A 244 -19.28 -35.45 -36.80
N THR A 245 -19.60 -36.75 -36.64
CA THR A 245 -19.88 -37.36 -35.34
C THR A 245 -18.66 -37.37 -34.42
N LYS A 246 -17.45 -37.60 -34.97
CA LYS A 246 -16.18 -37.44 -34.24
C LYS A 246 -15.95 -36.00 -33.76
N LYS A 247 -16.34 -34.99 -34.56
CA LYS A 247 -16.30 -33.57 -34.14
C LYS A 247 -17.30 -33.26 -33.01
N LEU A 248 -18.51 -33.81 -33.06
CA LEU A 248 -19.49 -33.65 -31.98
C LEU A 248 -19.00 -34.27 -30.66
N ALA A 249 -18.41 -35.47 -30.73
CA ALA A 249 -17.78 -36.09 -29.57
C ALA A 249 -16.63 -35.23 -29.01
N SER A 250 -15.75 -34.68 -29.86
CA SER A 250 -14.68 -33.80 -29.39
C SER A 250 -15.20 -32.50 -28.76
N LEU A 251 -16.25 -31.89 -29.31
CA LEU A 251 -16.94 -30.73 -28.71
C LEU A 251 -17.52 -31.05 -27.33
N SER A 252 -18.13 -32.24 -27.16
CA SER A 252 -18.63 -32.69 -25.85
C SER A 252 -17.49 -32.79 -24.82
N THR A 253 -16.37 -33.43 -25.16
CA THR A 253 -15.18 -33.50 -24.27
C THR A 253 -14.52 -32.13 -24.02
N GLN A 254 -14.64 -31.18 -24.94
CA GLN A 254 -14.14 -29.82 -24.74
C GLN A 254 -15.01 -29.04 -23.75
N ASN A 255 -16.34 -29.18 -23.84
CA ASN A 255 -17.26 -28.57 -22.89
C ASN A 255 -17.13 -29.15 -21.48
N GLU A 256 -16.89 -30.46 -21.35
CA GLU A 256 -16.60 -31.11 -20.06
C GLU A 256 -15.34 -30.51 -19.40
N LYS A 257 -14.24 -30.36 -20.15
CA LYS A 257 -13.02 -29.69 -19.66
C LYS A 257 -13.30 -28.25 -19.21
N ARG A 258 -13.96 -27.45 -20.04
CA ARG A 258 -14.35 -26.06 -19.71
C ARG A 258 -15.22 -25.98 -18.45
N ALA A 259 -16.15 -26.92 -18.25
CA ALA A 259 -16.95 -26.98 -17.04
C ALA A 259 -16.05 -27.20 -15.80
N THR A 260 -15.13 -28.16 -15.85
CA THR A 260 -14.20 -28.42 -14.72
C THR A 260 -13.26 -27.23 -14.42
N GLU A 261 -12.79 -26.52 -15.46
CA GLU A 261 -11.97 -25.30 -15.31
C GLU A 261 -12.75 -24.15 -14.65
N LEU A 262 -14.02 -23.96 -15.04
CA LEU A 262 -14.92 -22.99 -14.44
C LEU A 262 -15.28 -23.37 -12.99
N GLU A 263 -15.51 -24.65 -12.69
CA GLU A 263 -15.74 -25.15 -11.33
C GLU A 263 -14.54 -24.93 -10.42
N GLN A 264 -13.31 -25.19 -10.89
CA GLN A 264 -12.08 -24.88 -10.15
C GLN A 264 -11.99 -23.38 -9.86
N THR A 265 -12.30 -22.53 -10.84
CA THR A 265 -12.32 -21.07 -10.69
C THR A 265 -13.35 -20.62 -9.64
N VAL A 266 -14.58 -21.14 -9.71
CA VAL A 266 -15.65 -20.85 -8.73
C VAL A 266 -15.26 -21.32 -7.33
N ASN A 267 -14.65 -22.50 -7.18
CA ASN A 267 -14.18 -23.01 -5.90
C ASN A 267 -13.04 -22.14 -5.31
N HIS A 268 -12.13 -21.64 -6.15
CA HIS A 268 -11.11 -20.66 -5.72
C HIS A 268 -11.76 -19.36 -5.23
N MET A 269 -12.73 -18.80 -5.98
CA MET A 269 -13.47 -17.60 -5.58
C MET A 269 -14.28 -17.79 -4.28
N ARG A 270 -14.88 -18.97 -4.07
CA ARG A 270 -15.54 -19.33 -2.80
C ARG A 270 -14.55 -19.37 -1.64
N HIS A 271 -13.35 -19.91 -1.85
CA HIS A 271 -12.29 -19.89 -0.82
C HIS A 271 -11.84 -18.46 -0.48
N GLN A 272 -11.62 -17.61 -1.49
CA GLN A 272 -11.34 -16.18 -1.30
C GLN A 272 -12.46 -15.49 -0.52
N GLN A 273 -13.73 -15.75 -0.87
CA GLN A 273 -14.90 -15.19 -0.19
C GLN A 273 -14.94 -15.61 1.29
N ALA A 274 -14.68 -16.88 1.61
CA ALA A 274 -14.60 -17.37 2.98
C ALA A 274 -13.44 -16.73 3.77
N GLN A 275 -12.29 -16.53 3.14
CA GLN A 275 -11.15 -15.82 3.74
C GLN A 275 -11.48 -14.36 4.04
N LEU A 276 -12.15 -13.65 3.12
CA LEU A 276 -12.63 -12.29 3.33
C LEU A 276 -13.70 -12.22 4.43
N GLN A 277 -14.63 -13.18 4.50
CA GLN A 277 -15.61 -13.28 5.59
C GLN A 277 -14.95 -13.53 6.97
N LYS A 278 -13.83 -14.25 7.03
CA LYS A 278 -13.04 -14.39 8.26
C LYS A 278 -12.41 -13.04 8.66
N ARG A 279 -11.69 -12.38 7.73
CA ARG A 279 -11.08 -11.05 7.97
C ARG A 279 -12.12 -10.00 8.35
N LEU A 280 -13.32 -10.04 7.75
CA LEU A 280 -14.42 -9.13 8.07
C LEU A 280 -14.90 -9.28 9.52
N ARG A 281 -14.97 -10.52 10.04
CA ARG A 281 -15.30 -10.77 11.45
C ARG A 281 -14.20 -10.23 12.37
N GLU A 282 -12.94 -10.47 12.05
CA GLU A 282 -11.79 -9.96 12.81
C GLU A 282 -11.76 -8.42 12.87
N GLU A 283 -11.95 -7.72 11.74
CA GLU A 283 -12.07 -6.26 11.72
C GLU A 283 -13.33 -5.75 12.45
N SER A 284 -14.45 -6.47 12.37
CA SER A 284 -15.66 -6.10 13.12
C SER A 284 -15.47 -6.18 14.63
N GLU A 285 -14.61 -7.07 15.13
CA GLU A 285 -14.30 -7.18 16.55
C GLU A 285 -13.28 -6.12 16.98
N LYS A 286 -12.24 -5.87 16.18
CA LYS A 286 -11.31 -4.75 16.38
C LYS A 286 -12.04 -3.41 16.45
N LYS A 287 -13.04 -3.20 15.57
CA LYS A 287 -13.91 -2.03 15.60
C LYS A 287 -14.56 -1.85 16.98
N LYS A 288 -15.23 -2.87 17.51
CA LYS A 288 -15.88 -2.80 18.85
C LYS A 288 -14.89 -2.50 19.97
N ILE A 289 -13.70 -3.10 19.92
CA ILE A 289 -12.65 -2.86 20.91
C ILE A 289 -12.22 -1.39 20.90
N LEU A 290 -12.00 -0.80 19.72
CA LEU A 290 -11.66 0.61 19.56
C LEU A 290 -12.81 1.54 19.98
N GLU A 291 -14.07 1.22 19.66
CA GLU A 291 -15.25 1.96 20.12
C GLU A 291 -15.34 1.97 21.65
N ALA A 292 -15.11 0.82 22.30
CA ALA A 292 -15.09 0.70 23.75
C ALA A 292 -13.90 1.44 24.39
N GLU A 293 -12.73 1.48 23.74
CA GLU A 293 -11.56 2.23 24.19
C GLU A 293 -11.80 3.75 24.11
N ILE A 294 -12.31 4.24 22.98
CA ILE A 294 -12.68 5.66 22.80
C ILE A 294 -13.76 6.08 23.80
N ALA A 295 -14.72 5.21 24.12
CA ALA A 295 -15.73 5.48 25.13
C ALA A 295 -15.13 5.58 26.55
N ARG A 296 -14.17 4.71 26.91
CA ARG A 296 -13.43 4.79 28.18
C ARG A 296 -12.60 6.07 28.28
N ASP A 297 -11.79 6.39 27.26
CA ASP A 297 -11.00 7.63 27.21
C ASP A 297 -11.92 8.85 27.37
N GLN A 298 -13.07 8.86 26.68
CA GLN A 298 -14.06 9.94 26.78
C GLN A 298 -14.71 10.04 28.18
N GLN A 299 -14.92 8.94 28.89
CA GLN A 299 -15.40 8.97 30.27
C GLN A 299 -14.34 9.54 31.21
N GLN A 300 -13.09 9.06 31.13
CA GLN A 300 -11.99 9.56 31.96
C GLN A 300 -11.74 11.06 31.74
N ILE A 301 -11.79 11.54 30.50
CA ILE A 301 -11.72 12.96 30.18
C ILE A 301 -12.83 13.76 30.88
N LYS A 302 -14.10 13.28 30.86
CA LYS A 302 -15.21 13.93 31.55
C LYS A 302 -15.01 13.97 33.07
N GLU A 303 -14.53 12.88 33.66
CA GLU A 303 -14.26 12.81 35.10
C GLU A 303 -13.14 13.76 35.54
N LEU A 304 -12.05 13.86 34.76
CA LEU A 304 -10.98 14.82 34.99
C LEU A 304 -11.44 16.27 34.77
N GLN A 305 -12.20 16.54 33.71
CA GLN A 305 -12.81 17.86 33.46
C GLN A 305 -13.72 18.30 34.60
N LEU A 306 -14.56 17.40 35.13
CA LEU A 306 -15.44 17.70 36.26
C LEU A 306 -14.64 18.03 37.54
N LYS A 307 -13.55 17.30 37.81
CA LYS A 307 -12.63 17.61 38.93
C LYS A 307 -12.00 19.00 38.76
N THR A 308 -11.53 19.34 37.56
CA THR A 308 -10.97 20.67 37.26
C THR A 308 -12.03 21.78 37.35
N GLU A 309 -13.26 21.55 36.89
CA GLU A 309 -14.36 22.51 37.02
C GLU A 309 -14.75 22.75 38.48
N GLN A 310 -14.78 21.72 39.33
CA GLN A 310 -15.04 21.86 40.76
C GLN A 310 -13.96 22.75 41.41
N GLN A 311 -12.69 22.51 41.10
CA GLN A 311 -11.58 23.37 41.56
C GLN A 311 -11.72 24.82 41.02
N GLN A 312 -12.08 25.01 39.76
CA GLN A 312 -12.29 26.35 39.18
C GLN A 312 -13.50 27.08 39.76
N LYS A 313 -14.59 26.39 40.14
CA LYS A 313 -15.76 27.00 40.80
C LYS A 313 -15.37 27.57 42.18
N ILE A 314 -14.52 26.86 42.93
CA ILE A 314 -13.95 27.34 44.19
C ILE A 314 -13.10 28.62 43.99
N LEU A 315 -12.44 28.76 42.84
CA LEU A 315 -11.68 29.98 42.49
C LEU A 315 -12.57 31.12 41.97
N LYS A 316 -13.61 30.83 41.17
CA LYS A 316 -14.50 31.86 40.59
C LYS A 316 -15.38 32.54 41.63
N LEU A 317 -15.92 31.80 42.60
CA LEU A 317 -16.71 32.40 43.68
C LEU A 317 -15.90 33.46 44.47
N LYS A 318 -14.60 33.22 44.68
CA LYS A 318 -13.67 34.19 45.30
C LYS A 318 -13.36 35.42 44.43
N ASN A 319 -13.69 35.40 43.14
CA ASN A 319 -13.44 36.49 42.20
C ASN A 319 -14.72 37.25 41.80
N GLU A 320 -15.89 36.61 41.80
CA GLU A 320 -17.16 37.28 41.46
C GLU A 320 -17.64 38.24 42.56
N GLU A 321 -17.29 38.00 43.83
CA GLU A 321 -17.41 38.98 44.93
C GLU A 321 -16.69 40.32 44.60
N ILE A 322 -15.66 40.28 43.76
CA ILE A 322 -14.84 41.45 43.39
C ILE A 322 -15.44 42.21 42.18
N ALA A 323 -16.23 41.54 41.33
CA ALA A 323 -16.56 42.03 39.98
C ALA A 323 -17.94 42.69 39.84
N ALA A 324 -18.90 42.41 40.72
CA ALA A 324 -20.30 42.87 40.60
C ALA A 324 -20.51 44.40 40.68
N PHE A 325 -19.44 45.17 40.93
CA PHE A 325 -19.48 46.59 41.26
C PHE A 325 -19.65 47.56 40.05
N LYS A 326 -19.73 47.10 38.78
CA LYS A 326 -19.50 47.97 37.58
C LYS A 326 -20.50 47.90 36.38
N LYS A 327 -21.81 48.00 36.65
CA LYS A 327 -22.88 48.69 35.84
C LYS A 327 -23.22 48.25 34.36
N LYS A 328 -24.32 48.80 33.78
CA LYS A 328 -25.08 48.25 32.61
C LYS A 328 -26.02 49.25 31.84
N LYS A 329 -26.41 48.94 30.57
CA LYS A 329 -27.57 49.40 29.70
C LYS A 329 -27.49 50.77 28.92
N ASN A 330 -28.23 51.12 27.83
CA ASN A 330 -28.78 50.50 26.55
C ASN A 330 -29.48 51.59 25.63
N SER A 331 -30.18 51.24 24.51
CA SER A 331 -30.50 52.08 23.31
C SER A 331 -31.93 51.99 22.61
N ALA A 332 -32.22 52.89 21.63
CA ALA A 332 -32.92 52.74 20.29
C ALA A 332 -34.47 52.85 20.00
N GLY A 333 -34.85 53.30 18.76
CA GLY A 333 -36.10 53.06 17.95
C GLY A 333 -37.11 54.24 17.70
N THR A 334 -38.10 54.32 16.75
CA THR A 334 -38.43 53.77 15.37
C THR A 334 -39.59 54.61 14.69
N SER A 335 -40.15 54.30 13.48
CA SER A 335 -41.16 55.08 12.67
C SER A 335 -42.13 54.21 11.80
N GLN A 336 -43.28 54.73 11.26
CA GLN A 336 -44.01 54.17 10.07
C GLN A 336 -45.22 55.01 9.51
N GLN A 337 -45.31 55.22 8.17
CA GLN A 337 -46.52 55.60 7.38
C GLN A 337 -46.23 55.39 5.86
N LEU A 338 -46.26 54.15 5.35
CA LEU A 338 -45.67 53.83 4.02
C LEU A 338 -46.51 52.92 3.09
N GLN A 339 -47.69 52.48 3.51
CA GLN A 339 -48.39 51.33 2.90
C GLN A 339 -49.21 51.59 1.61
N LYS A 340 -49.44 52.84 1.19
CA LYS A 340 -50.37 53.13 0.08
C LYS A 340 -49.72 53.36 -1.30
N GLN A 341 -48.40 53.47 -1.35
CA GLN A 341 -47.62 53.45 -2.61
C GLN A 341 -47.15 52.02 -2.97
N GLU A 342 -47.67 51.00 -2.31
CA GLU A 342 -47.14 49.63 -2.33
C GLU A 342 -47.81 48.77 -3.42
N GLU A 343 -49.06 49.04 -3.79
CA GLU A 343 -49.86 48.11 -4.61
C GLU A 343 -49.78 48.38 -6.13
N GLN A 344 -49.61 49.63 -6.56
CA GLN A 344 -49.27 49.93 -7.96
C GLN A 344 -47.81 49.66 -8.31
N ARG A 345 -46.93 49.57 -7.30
CA ARG A 345 -45.57 49.05 -7.46
C ARG A 345 -45.62 47.58 -7.84
N LYS A 346 -46.27 46.74 -7.00
CA LYS A 346 -46.35 45.27 -7.15
C LYS A 346 -46.54 44.79 -8.60
N TRP A 347 -47.52 45.29 -9.36
CA TRP A 347 -47.77 44.75 -10.70
C TRP A 347 -46.67 45.09 -11.72
N LEU A 348 -46.05 46.27 -11.62
CA LEU A 348 -44.88 46.62 -12.44
C LEU A 348 -43.64 45.88 -11.95
N ASP A 349 -43.51 45.67 -10.63
CA ASP A 349 -42.45 44.86 -10.04
C ASP A 349 -42.52 43.41 -10.58
N GLU A 350 -43.72 42.83 -10.73
CA GLU A 350 -43.92 41.40 -11.08
C GLU A 350 -43.58 41.03 -12.54
N GLU A 351 -43.75 41.96 -13.49
CA GLU A 351 -43.31 41.74 -14.89
C GLU A 351 -41.83 42.12 -15.08
N LEU A 352 -41.35 43.13 -14.34
CA LEU A 352 -39.93 43.44 -14.24
C LEU A 352 -39.17 42.25 -13.62
N GLU A 353 -39.74 41.60 -12.60
CA GLU A 353 -39.19 40.41 -11.95
C GLU A 353 -38.98 39.26 -12.93
N LYS A 354 -39.91 38.97 -13.85
CA LYS A 354 -39.74 37.87 -14.83
C LYS A 354 -38.56 38.12 -15.77
N VAL A 355 -38.41 39.35 -16.26
CA VAL A 355 -37.31 39.73 -17.15
C VAL A 355 -35.99 39.79 -16.39
N LEU A 356 -35.99 40.33 -15.16
CA LEU A 356 -34.85 40.29 -14.26
C LEU A 356 -34.45 38.85 -13.91
N HIS A 357 -35.40 37.94 -13.70
CA HIS A 357 -35.14 36.54 -13.40
C HIS A 357 -34.40 35.86 -14.56
N GLN A 358 -34.86 36.03 -15.81
CA GLN A 358 -34.17 35.51 -17.00
C GLN A 358 -32.77 36.13 -17.18
N HIS A 359 -32.62 37.44 -16.95
CA HIS A 359 -31.30 38.08 -16.99
C HIS A 359 -30.38 37.61 -15.86
N GLN A 360 -30.92 37.31 -14.69
CA GLN A 360 -30.18 36.85 -13.52
C GLN A 360 -29.76 35.38 -13.67
N GLU A 361 -30.62 34.50 -14.17
CA GLU A 361 -30.26 33.13 -14.56
C GLU A 361 -29.09 33.11 -15.56
N LEU A 362 -29.13 33.98 -16.58
CA LEU A 362 -28.04 34.10 -17.56
C LEU A 362 -26.75 34.67 -16.94
N ALA A 363 -26.86 35.67 -16.05
CA ALA A 363 -25.70 36.23 -15.35
C ALA A 363 -25.05 35.23 -14.38
N GLU A 364 -25.86 34.43 -13.66
CA GLU A 364 -25.40 33.35 -12.79
C GLU A 364 -24.67 32.27 -13.59
N LEU A 365 -25.17 31.88 -14.77
CA LEU A 365 -24.49 30.96 -15.69
C LEU A 365 -23.18 31.54 -16.26
N GLU A 366 -23.11 32.84 -16.57
CA GLU A 366 -21.88 33.49 -17.04
C GLU A 366 -20.83 33.61 -15.93
N GLU A 367 -21.24 33.93 -14.70
CA GLU A 367 -20.37 33.87 -13.53
C GLU A 367 -19.85 32.45 -13.28
N ASP A 368 -20.71 31.43 -13.40
CA ASP A 368 -20.33 30.04 -13.19
C ASP A 368 -19.36 29.53 -14.26
N LEU A 369 -19.45 30.02 -15.49
CA LEU A 369 -18.41 29.80 -16.51
C LEU A 369 -17.09 30.47 -16.11
N LYS A 370 -17.10 31.75 -15.71
CA LYS A 370 -15.88 32.46 -15.24
C LYS A 370 -15.26 31.79 -14.01
N LYS A 371 -16.06 31.28 -13.08
CA LYS A 371 -15.61 30.48 -11.92
C LYS A 371 -14.95 29.18 -12.38
N ARG A 372 -15.55 28.46 -13.34
CA ARG A 372 -14.96 27.23 -13.93
C ARG A 372 -13.65 27.50 -14.65
N GLU A 373 -13.56 28.56 -15.45
CA GLU A 373 -12.32 28.98 -16.14
C GLU A 373 -11.21 29.35 -15.15
N ALA A 374 -11.53 30.13 -14.11
CA ALA A 374 -10.57 30.46 -13.05
C ALA A 374 -10.08 29.21 -12.29
N ILE A 375 -10.96 28.22 -12.06
CA ILE A 375 -10.59 26.92 -11.47
C ILE A 375 -9.67 26.13 -12.42
N ILE A 376 -9.94 26.11 -13.72
CA ILE A 376 -9.10 25.44 -14.73
C ILE A 376 -7.71 26.09 -14.78
N ASN A 377 -7.64 27.41 -14.92
CA ASN A 377 -6.37 28.15 -14.92
C ASN A 377 -5.55 27.91 -13.63
N LYS A 378 -6.21 27.88 -12.46
CA LYS A 378 -5.57 27.55 -11.19
C LYS A 378 -5.09 26.09 -11.14
N LYS A 379 -5.85 25.15 -11.69
CA LYS A 379 -5.48 23.73 -11.80
C LYS A 379 -4.25 23.54 -12.71
N GLU A 380 -4.20 24.24 -13.84
CA GLU A 380 -3.06 24.20 -14.76
C GLU A 380 -1.79 24.78 -14.14
N ALA A 381 -1.90 25.94 -13.47
CA ALA A 381 -0.77 26.53 -12.74
C ALA A 381 -0.23 25.59 -11.65
N LEU A 382 -1.12 24.94 -10.89
CA LEU A 382 -0.74 23.95 -9.88
C LEU A 382 -0.10 22.69 -10.49
N LEU A 383 -0.52 22.25 -11.68
CA LEU A 383 0.12 21.14 -12.40
C LEU A 383 1.54 21.50 -12.90
N GLN A 384 1.74 22.72 -13.39
CA GLN A 384 3.06 23.23 -13.79
C GLN A 384 3.99 23.40 -12.57
N GLU A 385 3.48 23.89 -11.45
CA GLU A 385 4.26 23.95 -10.21
C GLU A 385 4.59 22.55 -9.67
N LYS A 386 3.63 21.62 -9.69
CA LYS A 386 3.83 20.22 -9.28
C LYS A 386 4.99 19.57 -10.06
N SER A 387 5.01 19.67 -11.39
CA SER A 387 6.09 19.09 -12.19
C SER A 387 7.45 19.75 -11.92
N ARG A 388 7.48 21.08 -11.70
CA ARG A 388 8.70 21.80 -11.29
C ARG A 388 9.20 21.37 -9.91
N LEU A 389 8.29 21.15 -8.96
CA LEU A 389 8.62 20.67 -7.61
C LEU A 389 9.08 19.21 -7.64
N GLU A 390 8.52 18.37 -8.49
CA GLU A 390 8.93 16.98 -8.68
C GLU A 390 10.36 16.88 -9.25
N ILE A 391 10.71 17.70 -10.24
CA ILE A 391 12.09 17.80 -10.75
C ILE A 391 13.06 18.29 -9.65
N LYS A 392 12.66 19.26 -8.83
CA LYS A 392 13.47 19.73 -7.69
C LYS A 392 13.62 18.66 -6.61
N LYS A 393 12.54 17.93 -6.29
CA LYS A 393 12.52 16.81 -5.34
C LYS A 393 13.48 15.71 -5.81
N LEU A 394 13.41 15.31 -7.08
CA LEU A 394 14.29 14.29 -7.65
C LEU A 394 15.78 14.69 -7.57
N ARG A 395 16.12 15.92 -7.97
CA ARG A 395 17.50 16.44 -7.89
C ARG A 395 18.01 16.51 -6.44
N SER A 396 17.15 16.96 -5.50
CA SER A 396 17.48 17.00 -4.07
C SER A 396 17.67 15.59 -3.50
N SER A 397 16.78 14.64 -3.81
CA SER A 397 16.90 13.26 -3.34
C SER A 397 18.12 12.55 -3.91
N GLN A 398 18.50 12.83 -5.16
CA GLN A 398 19.73 12.30 -5.78
C GLN A 398 20.99 12.85 -5.09
N ALA A 399 21.03 14.14 -4.76
CA ALA A 399 22.13 14.75 -4.02
C ALA A 399 22.24 14.19 -2.59
N LEU A 400 21.12 14.13 -1.85
CA LEU A 400 21.07 13.59 -0.49
C LEU A 400 21.44 12.10 -0.44
N ASN A 401 20.99 11.29 -1.41
CA ASN A 401 21.37 9.88 -1.48
C ASN A 401 22.89 9.74 -1.74
N LYS A 402 23.45 10.52 -2.68
CA LYS A 402 24.90 10.54 -2.95
C LYS A 402 25.73 10.90 -1.72
N ASP A 403 25.29 11.87 -0.93
CA ASP A 403 26.00 12.28 0.29
C ASP A 403 25.74 11.33 1.48
N SER A 404 24.55 10.74 1.57
CA SER A 404 24.24 9.66 2.53
C SER A 404 25.12 8.44 2.29
N LEU A 405 25.36 8.04 1.03
CA LEU A 405 26.29 6.97 0.69
C LEU A 405 27.74 7.28 1.11
N LYS A 406 28.23 8.51 0.87
CA LYS A 406 29.57 8.94 1.32
C LYS A 406 29.71 8.96 2.85
N LEU A 407 28.66 9.41 3.54
CA LEU A 407 28.65 9.43 5.01
C LEU A 407 28.62 8.00 5.55
N SER A 408 27.77 7.13 4.98
CA SER A 408 27.66 5.72 5.35
C SER A 408 28.99 4.98 5.16
N THR A 409 29.69 5.15 4.03
CA THR A 409 31.00 4.51 3.82
C THR A 409 32.07 5.05 4.78
N ARG A 410 32.11 6.37 5.03
CA ARG A 410 33.06 6.97 5.98
C ARG A 410 32.79 6.53 7.43
N LEU A 411 31.52 6.40 7.79
CA LEU A 411 31.06 5.97 9.11
C LEU A 411 31.38 4.49 9.30
N SER A 412 31.14 3.63 8.30
CA SER A 412 31.54 2.22 8.30
C SER A 412 33.06 2.03 8.44
N MET A 413 33.88 2.88 7.79
CA MET A 413 35.33 2.85 7.99
C MET A 413 35.74 3.24 9.42
N LEU A 414 35.13 4.29 9.98
CA LEU A 414 35.41 4.73 11.36
C LEU A 414 34.95 3.70 12.40
N ASP A 415 33.78 3.10 12.23
CA ASP A 415 33.28 2.03 13.10
C ASP A 415 34.22 0.82 13.06
N LYS A 416 34.74 0.47 11.87
CA LYS A 416 35.75 -0.58 11.74
C LYS A 416 37.06 -0.22 12.45
N GLU A 417 37.62 0.97 12.23
CA GLU A 417 38.84 1.43 12.91
C GLU A 417 38.68 1.49 14.44
N LEU A 418 37.48 1.84 14.94
CA LEU A 418 37.17 1.85 16.36
C LEU A 418 37.03 0.44 16.93
N CYS A 419 36.38 -0.48 16.21
CA CYS A 419 36.33 -1.90 16.57
C CYS A 419 37.73 -2.51 16.60
N ASP A 420 38.53 -2.32 15.55
CA ASP A 420 39.89 -2.86 15.44
C ASP A 420 40.78 -2.35 16.59
N LYS A 421 40.73 -1.04 16.91
CA LYS A 421 41.47 -0.45 18.05
C LYS A 421 40.93 -0.91 19.41
N SER A 422 39.61 -1.03 19.57
CA SER A 422 38.99 -1.50 20.81
C SER A 422 39.39 -2.94 21.11
N VAL A 423 39.36 -3.82 20.10
CA VAL A 423 39.83 -5.20 20.20
C VAL A 423 41.31 -5.22 20.56
N GLN A 424 42.18 -4.49 19.84
CA GLN A 424 43.62 -4.43 20.13
C GLN A 424 43.93 -3.98 21.57
N LEU A 425 43.24 -2.97 22.09
CA LEU A 425 43.43 -2.48 23.46
C LEU A 425 42.88 -3.45 24.51
N GLN A 426 41.80 -4.18 24.22
CA GLN A 426 41.23 -5.17 25.13
C GLN A 426 42.01 -6.47 25.15
N THR A 427 42.52 -6.95 24.01
CA THR A 427 43.35 -8.16 23.95
C THR A 427 44.69 -7.90 24.63
N SER A 428 45.51 -6.97 24.14
CA SER A 428 46.85 -6.69 24.70
C SER A 428 46.84 -6.52 26.22
N ALA A 429 46.02 -5.60 26.76
CA ALA A 429 45.99 -5.33 28.19
C ALA A 429 45.36 -6.45 29.05
N SER A 430 44.55 -7.35 28.47
CA SER A 430 43.97 -8.50 29.18
C SER A 430 44.81 -9.76 29.06
N GLU A 431 45.57 -9.90 27.98
CA GLU A 431 46.41 -11.05 27.65
C GLU A 431 47.72 -10.94 28.43
N GLU A 432 48.44 -9.82 28.34
CA GLU A 432 49.63 -9.53 29.17
C GLU A 432 49.34 -9.68 30.67
N LYS A 433 48.19 -9.17 31.15
CA LYS A 433 47.80 -9.30 32.56
C LYS A 433 47.52 -10.75 32.95
N ARG A 434 46.95 -11.55 32.05
CA ARG A 434 46.65 -12.97 32.28
C ARG A 434 47.93 -13.79 32.30
N GLU A 435 48.82 -13.55 31.35
CA GLU A 435 50.16 -14.14 31.29
C GLU A 435 50.94 -13.89 32.59
N ILE A 436 51.05 -12.64 33.05
CA ILE A 436 51.75 -12.32 34.31
C ILE A 436 51.10 -13.03 35.51
N LEU A 437 49.76 -13.15 35.56
CA LEU A 437 49.06 -13.89 36.64
C LEU A 437 49.29 -15.41 36.57
N GLU A 438 49.33 -15.99 35.36
CA GLU A 438 49.62 -17.41 35.15
C GLU A 438 51.09 -17.73 35.49
N GLU A 439 52.03 -16.87 35.09
CA GLU A 439 53.44 -16.97 35.48
C GLU A 439 53.63 -16.86 37.00
N VAL A 440 52.94 -15.92 37.67
CA VAL A 440 52.96 -15.82 39.14
C VAL A 440 52.41 -17.10 39.78
N GLN A 441 51.35 -17.72 39.23
CA GLN A 441 50.88 -19.02 39.72
C GLN A 441 51.89 -20.15 39.50
N VAL A 442 52.65 -20.16 38.41
CA VAL A 442 53.71 -21.16 38.18
C VAL A 442 54.83 -21.00 39.21
N LEU A 443 55.36 -19.79 39.38
CA LEU A 443 56.39 -19.48 40.38
C LEU A 443 55.91 -19.84 41.81
N GLN A 444 54.66 -19.54 42.15
CA GLN A 444 54.06 -19.96 43.44
C GLN A 444 53.99 -21.49 43.58
N LYS A 445 53.66 -22.23 42.53
CA LYS A 445 53.63 -23.71 42.55
C LYS A 445 55.03 -24.31 42.72
N GLU A 446 56.05 -23.72 42.11
CA GLU A 446 57.45 -24.13 42.23
C GLU A 446 57.99 -23.82 43.64
N ARG A 447 57.78 -22.60 44.14
CA ARG A 447 58.11 -22.19 45.52
C ARG A 447 57.47 -23.12 46.55
N ASN A 448 56.21 -23.48 46.36
CA ASN A 448 55.50 -24.45 47.21
C ASN A 448 55.94 -25.91 47.02
N GLN A 449 56.68 -26.25 45.97
CA GLN A 449 57.36 -27.55 45.83
C GLN A 449 58.71 -27.55 46.55
N LEU A 450 59.51 -26.50 46.40
CA LEU A 450 60.78 -26.34 47.12
C LEU A 450 60.53 -26.32 48.63
N LEU A 451 59.55 -25.57 49.12
CA LEU A 451 59.16 -25.58 50.54
C LEU A 451 58.76 -26.96 51.05
N ARG A 452 58.04 -27.77 50.26
CA ARG A 452 57.68 -29.13 50.68
C ARG A 452 58.90 -30.04 50.79
N ARG A 453 59.90 -29.86 49.92
CA ARG A 453 61.20 -30.56 50.04
C ARG A 453 61.98 -30.06 51.25
N ARG A 454 62.05 -28.75 51.46
CA ARG A 454 62.73 -28.12 52.60
C ARG A 454 62.15 -28.61 53.93
N ASN A 455 60.83 -28.52 54.09
CA ASN A 455 60.14 -29.03 55.27
C ASN A 455 60.40 -30.53 55.48
N SER A 456 60.52 -31.34 54.42
CA SER A 456 60.85 -32.76 54.53
C SER A 456 62.30 -33.03 55.01
N VAL A 457 63.21 -32.07 54.86
CA VAL A 457 64.55 -32.10 55.46
C VAL A 457 64.46 -31.64 56.92
N ASP A 458 63.69 -30.58 57.20
CA ASP A 458 63.47 -30.08 58.57
C ASP A 458 62.81 -31.13 59.50
N GLU A 459 61.87 -31.93 59.01
CA GLU A 459 61.28 -33.00 59.83
C GLU A 459 62.31 -34.08 60.21
N LYS A 460 63.32 -34.36 59.36
CA LYS A 460 64.44 -35.25 59.74
C LYS A 460 65.27 -34.67 60.89
N LEU A 461 65.52 -33.35 60.87
CA LEU A 461 66.19 -32.64 61.96
C LEU A 461 65.36 -32.70 63.26
N LYS A 462 64.04 -32.51 63.17
CA LYS A 462 63.12 -32.59 64.32
C LYS A 462 63.02 -34.00 64.92
N ASP A 463 63.14 -35.03 64.09
CA ASP A 463 63.29 -36.43 64.52
C ASP A 463 64.62 -36.71 65.27
N GLY A 464 65.51 -35.72 65.39
CA GLY A 464 66.81 -35.86 66.05
C GLY A 464 67.88 -36.58 65.22
N ARG A 465 67.67 -36.73 63.90
CA ARG A 465 68.69 -37.24 62.98
C ARG A 465 69.60 -36.09 62.54
N VAL A 466 70.92 -36.31 62.62
CA VAL A 466 71.92 -35.40 62.07
C VAL A 466 71.91 -35.53 60.54
N LEU A 467 71.85 -34.41 59.83
CA LEU A 467 71.93 -34.36 58.37
C LEU A 467 73.33 -34.71 57.88
N SER A 468 73.47 -35.26 56.67
CA SER A 468 74.77 -35.31 56.01
C SER A 468 75.19 -33.92 55.50
N PRO A 469 76.48 -33.65 55.29
CA PRO A 469 76.93 -32.39 54.68
C PRO A 469 76.26 -32.10 53.32
N GLU A 470 75.98 -33.13 52.52
CA GLU A 470 75.21 -33.01 51.28
C GLU A 470 73.74 -32.63 51.53
N GLU A 471 73.10 -33.15 52.58
CA GLU A 471 71.74 -32.74 52.95
C GLU A 471 71.68 -31.30 53.47
N GLU A 472 72.70 -30.83 54.19
CA GLU A 472 72.85 -29.42 54.60
C GLU A 472 73.07 -28.49 53.38
N HIS A 473 73.90 -28.90 52.42
CA HIS A 473 74.07 -28.16 51.16
C HIS A 473 72.77 -28.13 50.32
N ILE A 474 72.00 -29.22 50.29
CA ILE A 474 70.68 -29.25 49.63
C ILE A 474 69.69 -28.34 50.35
N LEU A 475 69.69 -28.30 51.69
CA LEU A 475 68.85 -27.41 52.48
C LEU A 475 69.09 -25.94 52.10
N PHE A 476 70.36 -25.52 52.08
CA PHE A 476 70.75 -24.17 51.69
C PHE A 476 70.33 -23.81 50.26
N GLN A 477 70.53 -24.73 49.28
CA GLN A 477 70.07 -24.52 47.90
C GLN A 477 68.54 -24.43 47.77
N LEU A 478 67.79 -25.13 48.63
CA LEU A 478 66.33 -25.01 48.67
C LEU A 478 65.90 -23.65 49.23
N GLU A 479 66.59 -23.13 50.24
CA GLU A 479 66.34 -21.80 50.82
C GLU A 479 66.63 -20.68 49.82
N GLU A 480 67.83 -20.64 49.22
CA GLU A 480 68.17 -19.67 48.16
C GLU A 480 67.18 -19.73 46.97
N GLY A 481 66.77 -20.95 46.58
CA GLY A 481 65.78 -21.15 45.52
C GLY A 481 64.37 -20.68 45.89
N ILE A 482 63.99 -20.74 47.17
CA ILE A 482 62.71 -20.19 47.65
C ILE A 482 62.75 -18.67 47.65
N ASP A 483 63.80 -18.07 48.20
CA ASP A 483 63.95 -16.62 48.30
C ASP A 483 64.01 -15.96 46.90
N ALA A 484 64.71 -16.57 45.95
CA ALA A 484 64.75 -16.12 44.56
C ALA A 484 63.36 -16.17 43.88
N LEU A 485 62.55 -17.20 44.15
CA LEU A 485 61.19 -17.31 43.63
C LEU A 485 60.24 -16.30 44.29
N GLU A 486 60.40 -16.03 45.59
CA GLU A 486 59.62 -15.01 46.31
C GLU A 486 59.90 -13.60 45.76
N ALA A 487 61.17 -13.24 45.57
CA ALA A 487 61.56 -11.98 44.95
C ALA A 487 61.02 -11.84 43.50
N ALA A 488 61.00 -12.92 42.73
CA ALA A 488 60.43 -12.92 41.36
C ALA A 488 58.90 -12.77 41.34
N ILE A 489 58.20 -13.35 42.32
CA ILE A 489 56.75 -13.18 42.50
C ILE A 489 56.43 -11.73 42.89
N ASP A 490 57.18 -11.15 43.83
CA ASP A 490 56.95 -9.79 44.31
C ASP A 490 57.19 -8.74 43.22
N TYR A 491 58.25 -8.88 42.42
CA TYR A 491 58.48 -8.02 41.25
C TYR A 491 57.30 -8.04 40.25
N LYS A 492 56.73 -9.23 39.97
CA LYS A 492 55.58 -9.36 39.07
C LYS A 492 54.30 -8.78 39.69
N ASN A 493 54.10 -8.93 40.99
CA ASN A 493 53.00 -8.31 41.73
C ASN A 493 53.09 -6.78 41.73
N GLU A 494 54.29 -6.23 41.94
CA GLU A 494 54.52 -4.78 41.92
C GLU A 494 54.23 -4.19 40.53
N ASN A 495 54.64 -4.88 39.45
CA ASN A 495 54.31 -4.48 38.08
C ASN A 495 52.79 -4.41 37.83
N ILE A 496 52.03 -5.41 38.32
CA ILE A 496 50.55 -5.38 38.27
C ILE A 496 49.99 -4.16 39.02
N GLN A 497 50.54 -3.85 40.21
CA GLN A 497 50.08 -2.73 41.04
C GLN A 497 50.38 -1.36 40.39
N ASN A 498 51.59 -1.17 39.86
CA ASN A 498 52.00 0.06 39.19
C ASN A 498 51.11 0.36 37.96
N ARG A 499 50.75 -0.66 37.18
CA ARG A 499 49.82 -0.51 36.04
C ARG A 499 48.41 -0.09 36.49
N GLN A 500 47.91 -0.61 37.61
CA GLN A 500 46.62 -0.21 38.17
C GLN A 500 46.62 1.23 38.69
N GLN A 501 47.71 1.69 39.31
CA GLN A 501 47.83 3.07 39.77
C GLN A 501 47.84 4.07 38.60
N SER A 502 48.54 3.75 37.52
CA SER A 502 48.54 4.56 36.28
C SER A 502 47.11 4.75 35.71
N LEU A 503 46.31 3.69 35.67
CA LEU A 503 44.91 3.74 35.24
C LEU A 503 44.00 4.53 36.18
N ARG A 504 44.29 4.55 37.49
CA ARG A 504 43.54 5.38 38.46
C ARG A 504 43.84 6.87 38.31
N GLY A 505 45.10 7.22 38.01
CA GLY A 505 45.53 8.61 37.82
C GLY A 505 44.84 9.31 36.63
N SER A 506 44.61 8.61 35.52
CA SER A 506 43.95 9.19 34.34
C SER A 506 42.48 9.53 34.58
N LEU A 507 41.76 8.69 35.34
CA LEU A 507 40.38 8.98 35.76
C LEU A 507 40.30 10.23 36.65
N GLN A 508 41.27 10.41 37.53
CA GLN A 508 41.32 11.54 38.47
C GLN A 508 41.54 12.89 37.76
N ILE A 509 42.33 12.91 36.67
CA ILE A 509 42.53 14.10 35.82
C ILE A 509 41.22 14.55 35.17
N LEU A 510 40.35 13.61 34.77
CA LEU A 510 39.05 13.94 34.16
C LEU A 510 38.14 14.66 35.17
N THR A 511 37.96 14.11 36.37
CA THR A 511 37.17 14.73 37.44
C THR A 511 37.71 16.10 37.84
N GLN A 512 39.04 16.27 37.85
CA GLN A 512 39.67 17.56 38.14
C GLN A 512 39.40 18.60 37.03
N SER A 513 39.26 18.16 35.77
CA SER A 513 38.88 19.06 34.65
C SER A 513 37.44 19.58 34.77
N GLU A 514 36.50 18.75 35.24
CA GLU A 514 35.11 19.13 35.49
C GLU A 514 35.02 20.16 36.63
N ALA A 515 35.71 19.89 37.74
CA ALA A 515 35.81 20.81 38.88
C ALA A 515 36.40 22.18 38.47
N ASN A 516 37.41 22.18 37.58
CA ASN A 516 38.03 23.41 37.07
C ASN A 516 37.08 24.24 36.17
N VAL A 517 36.19 23.61 35.41
CA VAL A 517 35.16 24.32 34.62
C VAL A 517 34.11 24.94 35.55
N MET A 518 33.67 24.20 36.58
CA MET A 518 32.72 24.71 37.57
C MET A 518 33.31 25.86 38.39
N GLY A 519 34.57 25.77 38.81
CA GLY A 519 35.27 26.87 39.49
C GLY A 519 35.33 28.14 38.65
N LYS A 520 35.64 28.02 37.35
CA LYS A 520 35.60 29.15 36.40
C LYS A 520 34.21 29.75 36.27
N LEU A 521 33.15 28.93 36.20
CA LEU A 521 31.78 29.40 36.12
C LEU A 521 31.34 30.20 37.36
N VAL A 522 31.74 29.75 38.56
CA VAL A 522 31.46 30.44 39.83
C VAL A 522 32.25 31.75 39.96
N SER A 523 33.43 31.85 39.35
CA SER A 523 34.25 33.08 39.36
C SER A 523 33.77 34.22 38.45
N LEU A 524 32.72 34.00 37.64
CA LEU A 524 32.19 35.02 36.72
C LEU A 524 31.37 36.10 37.45
N SER A 525 31.42 37.34 36.94
CA SER A 525 30.55 38.40 37.44
C SER A 525 29.07 38.12 37.12
N ALA A 526 28.16 38.69 37.92
CA ALA A 526 26.72 38.59 37.69
C ALA A 526 26.30 39.11 36.29
N THR A 527 27.03 40.08 35.74
CA THR A 527 26.85 40.61 34.38
C THR A 527 27.23 39.60 33.30
N GLU A 528 28.38 38.93 33.43
CA GLU A 528 28.83 37.89 32.49
C GLU A 528 27.91 36.67 32.54
N LEU A 529 27.52 36.24 33.74
CA LEU A 529 26.59 35.13 33.94
C LEU A 529 25.23 35.42 33.29
N ARG A 530 24.70 36.64 33.43
CA ARG A 530 23.46 37.07 32.75
C ARG A 530 23.61 37.10 31.23
N ALA A 531 24.74 37.58 30.71
CA ALA A 531 25.00 37.61 29.26
C ALA A 531 25.10 36.19 28.67
N ILE A 532 25.75 35.27 29.38
CA ILE A 532 25.83 33.85 29.03
C ILE A 532 24.44 33.22 29.08
N LEU A 533 23.68 33.42 30.16
CA LEU A 533 22.32 32.89 30.31
C LEU A 533 21.39 33.40 29.21
N PHE A 534 21.44 34.69 28.85
CA PHE A 534 20.67 35.26 27.75
C PHE A 534 21.05 34.65 26.40
N LYS A 535 22.34 34.43 26.14
CA LYS A 535 22.82 33.76 24.91
C LYS A 535 22.32 32.31 24.81
N TYR A 536 22.36 31.55 25.91
CA TYR A 536 21.81 30.19 25.95
C TYR A 536 20.28 30.18 25.86
N PHE A 537 19.58 31.10 26.52
CA PHE A 537 18.12 31.22 26.45
C PHE A 537 17.66 31.50 25.00
N ASN A 538 18.27 32.47 24.33
CA ASN A 538 17.99 32.74 22.91
C ASN A 538 18.29 31.52 22.03
N LYS A 539 19.38 30.77 22.31
CA LYS A 539 19.67 29.52 21.60
C LYS A 539 18.59 28.46 21.82
N VAL A 540 18.06 28.32 23.04
CA VAL A 540 16.93 27.42 23.34
C VAL A 540 15.67 27.86 22.60
N VAL A 541 15.33 29.16 22.62
CA VAL A 541 14.16 29.71 21.90
C VAL A 541 14.27 29.43 20.40
N SER A 542 15.38 29.77 19.75
CA SER A 542 15.57 29.50 18.31
C SER A 542 15.56 28.00 17.98
N LEU A 543 16.03 27.13 18.88
CA LEU A 543 15.92 25.67 18.71
C LEU A 543 14.47 25.19 18.84
N ARG A 544 13.68 25.73 19.78
CA ARG A 544 12.24 25.41 19.91
C ARG A 544 11.40 25.93 18.74
N GLU A 545 11.76 27.09 18.18
CA GLU A 545 11.14 27.60 16.95
C GLU A 545 11.46 26.73 15.74
N ALA A 546 12.71 26.29 15.60
CA ALA A 546 13.12 25.36 14.55
C ALA A 546 12.46 23.98 14.70
N GLU A 547 12.37 23.45 15.93
CA GLU A 547 11.65 22.22 16.25
C GLU A 547 10.17 22.31 15.86
N ARG A 548 9.47 23.37 16.28
CA ARG A 548 8.06 23.59 15.90
C ARG A 548 7.87 23.73 14.40
N LYS A 549 8.80 24.42 13.71
CA LYS A 549 8.76 24.55 12.24
C LYS A 549 8.93 23.19 11.54
N LEU A 550 9.83 22.34 12.04
CA LEU A 550 10.00 20.98 11.54
C LEU A 550 8.78 20.10 11.84
N GLN A 551 8.19 20.20 13.03
CA GLN A 551 6.94 19.50 13.39
C GLN A 551 5.81 19.83 12.41
N LEU A 552 5.54 21.11 12.16
CA LEU A 552 4.52 21.54 11.18
C LEU A 552 4.81 21.03 9.76
N GLN A 553 6.09 20.98 9.35
CA GLN A 553 6.49 20.41 8.06
C GLN A 553 6.30 18.88 8.02
N THR A 554 6.50 18.18 9.13
CA THR A 554 6.22 16.75 9.25
C THR A 554 4.72 16.50 9.15
N GLU A 555 3.89 17.23 9.90
CA GLU A 555 2.43 17.16 9.84
C GLU A 555 1.88 17.45 8.43
N GLU A 556 2.42 18.47 7.73
CA GLU A 556 2.04 18.77 6.33
C GLU A 556 2.40 17.62 5.37
N LEU A 557 3.56 16.96 5.58
CA LEU A 557 3.97 15.80 4.78
C LEU A 557 3.14 14.56 5.10
N GLU A 558 2.81 14.31 6.38
CA GLU A 558 1.90 13.23 6.80
C GLU A 558 0.52 13.39 6.15
N MET A 559 -0.05 14.61 6.17
CA MET A 559 -1.31 14.90 5.49
C MET A 559 -1.24 14.58 3.99
N LYS A 560 -0.16 14.99 3.30
CA LYS A 560 0.05 14.68 1.87
C LYS A 560 0.23 13.19 1.59
N VAL A 561 0.85 12.45 2.50
CA VAL A 561 0.94 10.98 2.40
C VAL A 561 -0.45 10.36 2.55
N THR A 562 -1.25 10.76 3.54
CA THR A 562 -2.63 10.23 3.69
C THR A 562 -3.53 10.56 2.50
N GLU A 563 -3.37 11.74 1.88
CA GLU A 563 -4.08 12.10 0.65
C GLU A 563 -3.67 11.20 -0.53
N GLN A 564 -2.37 10.94 -0.70
CA GLN A 564 -1.87 10.01 -1.73
C GLN A 564 -2.33 8.57 -1.48
N GLU A 565 -2.33 8.09 -0.23
CA GLU A 565 -2.86 6.78 0.15
C GLU A 565 -4.37 6.66 -0.13
N ASN A 566 -5.14 7.73 0.03
CA ASN A 566 -6.56 7.75 -0.33
C ASN A 566 -6.75 7.65 -1.85
N ILE A 567 -6.01 8.45 -2.64
CA ILE A 567 -6.06 8.40 -4.11
C ILE A 567 -5.67 7.01 -4.64
N ILE A 568 -4.62 6.40 -4.08
CA ILE A 568 -4.21 5.03 -4.45
C ILE A 568 -5.36 4.04 -4.19
N ARG A 569 -5.99 4.10 -3.01
CA ARG A 569 -7.09 3.21 -2.62
C ARG A 569 -8.33 3.38 -3.52
N GLU A 570 -8.65 4.62 -3.90
CA GLU A 570 -9.73 4.91 -4.86
C GLU A 570 -9.44 4.33 -6.24
N LEU A 571 -8.21 4.48 -6.74
CA LEU A 571 -7.77 3.91 -8.02
C LEU A 571 -7.74 2.37 -8.01
N GLU A 572 -7.27 1.76 -6.93
CA GLU A 572 -7.31 0.31 -6.71
C GLU A 572 -8.74 -0.21 -6.71
N SER A 573 -9.66 0.45 -5.99
CA SER A 573 -11.08 0.09 -5.96
C SER A 573 -11.76 0.25 -7.33
N ALA A 574 -11.41 1.29 -8.08
CA ALA A 574 -11.94 1.49 -9.43
C ALA A 574 -11.45 0.42 -10.41
N LEU A 575 -10.18 0.03 -10.31
CA LEU A 575 -9.58 -1.03 -11.12
C LEU A 575 -10.17 -2.41 -10.81
N GLU A 576 -10.36 -2.74 -9.53
CA GLU A 576 -11.06 -3.97 -9.13
C GLU A 576 -12.50 -4.01 -9.65
N HIS A 577 -13.26 -2.91 -9.49
CA HIS A 577 -14.64 -2.83 -10.00
C HIS A 577 -14.70 -3.02 -11.52
N LEU A 578 -13.82 -2.34 -12.28
CA LEU A 578 -13.75 -2.47 -13.73
C LEU A 578 -13.37 -3.91 -14.16
N THR A 579 -12.42 -4.54 -13.47
CA THR A 579 -12.01 -5.93 -13.72
C THR A 579 -13.18 -6.89 -13.54
N LEU A 580 -13.94 -6.73 -12.46
CA LEU A 580 -15.13 -7.54 -12.17
C LEU A 580 -16.28 -7.24 -13.15
N GLN A 581 -16.42 -6.00 -13.63
CA GLN A 581 -17.39 -5.64 -14.67
C GLN A 581 -17.06 -6.33 -16.00
N CYS A 582 -15.80 -6.31 -16.44
CA CYS A 582 -15.34 -7.00 -17.65
C CYS A 582 -15.58 -8.52 -17.55
N ASP A 583 -15.25 -9.14 -16.42
CA ASP A 583 -15.46 -10.58 -16.21
C ASP A 583 -16.95 -10.98 -16.22
N ARG A 584 -17.83 -10.13 -15.67
CA ARG A 584 -19.29 -10.32 -15.75
C ARG A 584 -19.81 -10.22 -17.19
N GLN A 585 -19.32 -9.24 -17.97
CA GLN A 585 -19.67 -9.10 -19.39
C GLN A 585 -19.20 -10.31 -20.22
N LEU A 586 -17.97 -10.78 -20.00
CA LEU A 586 -17.43 -11.99 -20.63
C LEU A 586 -18.26 -13.23 -20.26
N THR A 587 -18.59 -13.40 -18.99
CA THR A 587 -19.40 -14.53 -18.49
C THR A 587 -20.81 -14.51 -19.13
N LEU A 588 -21.41 -13.32 -19.33
CA LEU A 588 -22.69 -13.17 -20.02
C LEU A 588 -22.58 -13.55 -21.51
N GLN A 589 -21.56 -13.07 -22.22
CA GLN A 589 -21.34 -13.41 -23.64
C GLN A 589 -21.09 -14.91 -23.84
N GLN A 590 -20.33 -15.54 -22.93
CA GLN A 590 -20.15 -17.00 -22.91
C GLN A 590 -21.50 -17.71 -22.71
N LYS A 591 -22.35 -17.23 -21.79
CA LYS A 591 -23.69 -17.79 -21.55
C LYS A 591 -24.57 -17.71 -22.79
N GLU A 592 -24.61 -16.57 -23.47
CA GLU A 592 -25.36 -16.40 -24.72
C GLU A 592 -24.83 -17.27 -25.86
N HIS A 593 -23.50 -17.43 -25.97
CA HIS A 593 -22.90 -18.34 -26.94
C HIS A 593 -23.36 -19.77 -26.67
N GLU A 594 -23.35 -20.19 -25.41
CA GLU A 594 -23.72 -21.53 -24.99
C GLU A 594 -25.19 -21.84 -25.34
N GLN A 595 -26.10 -20.90 -25.04
CA GLN A 595 -27.51 -20.98 -25.41
C GLN A 595 -27.72 -21.06 -26.93
N LYS A 596 -26.92 -20.33 -27.73
CA LYS A 596 -26.95 -20.42 -29.21
C LYS A 596 -26.50 -21.81 -29.71
N ILE A 597 -25.51 -22.45 -29.07
CA ILE A 597 -25.12 -23.82 -29.40
C ILE A 597 -26.24 -24.81 -29.04
N GLN A 598 -26.86 -24.69 -27.87
CA GLN A 598 -27.98 -25.56 -27.46
C GLN A 598 -29.12 -25.53 -28.48
N LEU A 599 -29.45 -24.35 -29.01
CA LEU A 599 -30.49 -24.16 -30.03
C LEU A 599 -30.15 -24.90 -31.34
N ILE A 600 -28.87 -24.88 -31.75
CA ILE A 600 -28.38 -25.64 -32.91
C ILE A 600 -28.40 -27.16 -32.62
N LEU A 601 -27.99 -27.58 -31.42
CA LEU A 601 -28.02 -29.00 -31.04
C LEU A 601 -29.43 -29.55 -30.91
N HIS A 602 -30.41 -28.75 -30.48
CA HIS A 602 -31.83 -29.10 -30.47
C HIS A 602 -32.31 -29.44 -31.89
N HIS A 603 -32.01 -28.59 -32.86
CA HIS A 603 -32.36 -28.85 -34.26
C HIS A 603 -31.71 -30.14 -34.81
N PHE A 604 -30.53 -30.52 -34.32
CA PHE A 604 -29.92 -31.82 -34.66
C PHE A 604 -30.61 -33.03 -33.98
N LYS A 605 -31.24 -32.86 -32.80
CA LYS A 605 -32.04 -33.91 -32.15
C LYS A 605 -33.37 -34.17 -32.86
N GLU A 606 -33.95 -33.15 -33.49
CA GLU A 606 -35.25 -33.19 -34.17
C GLU A 606 -35.19 -33.74 -35.61
N GLN A 607 -34.03 -34.26 -36.06
CA GLN A 607 -33.83 -34.75 -37.44
C GLN A 607 -34.43 -36.13 -37.76
N ASP A 608 -35.72 -36.28 -37.49
CA ASP A 608 -36.58 -37.12 -38.31
C ASP A 608 -37.08 -36.28 -39.50
N GLY A 609 -37.08 -36.87 -40.70
CA GLY A 609 -36.95 -36.12 -41.97
C GLY A 609 -38.08 -35.15 -42.33
N GLU A 610 -39.24 -35.26 -41.68
CA GLU A 610 -40.41 -34.42 -41.96
C GLU A 610 -40.36 -33.07 -41.21
N SER A 611 -39.87 -33.05 -39.97
CA SER A 611 -39.80 -31.84 -39.13
C SER A 611 -38.94 -30.72 -39.75
N ILE A 612 -37.86 -31.08 -40.44
CA ILE A 612 -36.94 -30.12 -41.06
C ILE A 612 -37.64 -29.28 -42.13
N ALA A 613 -38.53 -29.89 -42.94
CA ALA A 613 -39.24 -29.19 -44.01
C ALA A 613 -40.29 -28.19 -43.46
N GLU A 614 -40.93 -28.53 -42.34
CA GLU A 614 -41.89 -27.65 -41.66
C GLU A 614 -41.17 -26.51 -40.94
N THR A 615 -40.09 -26.80 -40.23
CA THR A 615 -39.30 -25.80 -39.50
C THR A 615 -38.63 -24.81 -40.46
N LEU A 616 -38.10 -25.27 -41.61
CA LEU A 616 -37.59 -24.38 -42.66
C LEU A 616 -38.70 -23.47 -43.21
N LYS A 617 -39.89 -24.00 -43.52
CA LYS A 617 -41.05 -23.18 -43.94
C LYS A 617 -41.47 -22.16 -42.88
N LEU A 618 -41.39 -22.51 -41.60
CA LEU A 618 -41.70 -21.61 -40.48
C LEU A 618 -40.68 -20.46 -40.39
N TYR A 619 -39.39 -20.75 -40.54
CA TYR A 619 -38.36 -19.71 -40.59
C TYR A 619 -38.48 -18.85 -41.86
N GLU A 620 -38.76 -19.45 -43.01
CA GLU A 620 -38.94 -18.74 -44.29
C GLU A 620 -40.13 -17.78 -44.24
N THR A 621 -41.28 -18.22 -43.72
CA THR A 621 -42.45 -17.33 -43.48
C THR A 621 -42.14 -16.24 -42.44
N LYS A 622 -41.32 -16.53 -41.41
CA LYS A 622 -40.92 -15.52 -40.42
C LYS A 622 -39.90 -14.51 -40.96
N VAL A 623 -38.99 -14.91 -41.85
CA VAL A 623 -38.10 -14.01 -42.59
C VAL A 623 -38.94 -13.10 -43.49
N GLN A 624 -39.87 -13.64 -44.27
CA GLN A 624 -40.78 -12.84 -45.11
C GLN A 624 -41.63 -11.85 -44.29
N GLN A 625 -42.01 -12.20 -43.06
CA GLN A 625 -42.70 -11.29 -42.15
C GLN A 625 -41.79 -10.15 -41.65
N LEU A 626 -40.57 -10.48 -41.22
CA LEU A 626 -39.58 -9.48 -40.79
C LEU A 626 -39.14 -8.56 -41.93
N GLU A 627 -39.05 -9.07 -43.17
CA GLU A 627 -38.79 -8.26 -44.36
C GLU A 627 -39.90 -7.26 -44.64
N LYS A 628 -41.18 -7.65 -44.47
CA LYS A 628 -42.32 -6.74 -44.56
C LYS A 628 -42.26 -5.67 -43.47
N GLU A 629 -42.02 -6.05 -42.21
CA GLU A 629 -41.90 -5.11 -41.09
C GLU A 629 -40.74 -4.13 -41.30
N LEU A 630 -39.57 -4.63 -41.73
CA LEU A 630 -38.40 -3.81 -42.06
C LEU A 630 -38.68 -2.86 -43.25
N PHE A 631 -39.45 -3.29 -44.24
CA PHE A 631 -39.94 -2.43 -45.31
C PHE A 631 -40.86 -1.33 -44.78
N PHE A 632 -41.83 -1.66 -43.90
CA PHE A 632 -42.70 -0.67 -43.26
C PHE A 632 -41.89 0.34 -42.43
N TYR A 633 -40.97 -0.10 -41.59
CA TYR A 633 -40.08 0.79 -40.82
C TYR A 633 -39.21 1.67 -41.72
N LYS A 634 -38.65 1.14 -42.81
CA LYS A 634 -37.89 1.94 -43.79
C LYS A 634 -38.77 2.95 -44.52
N LYS A 635 -40.01 2.59 -44.86
CA LYS A 635 -40.97 3.49 -45.51
C LYS A 635 -41.40 4.62 -44.58
N THR A 636 -41.85 4.31 -43.36
CA THR A 636 -42.25 5.32 -42.37
C THR A 636 -41.08 6.21 -41.96
N SER A 637 -39.86 5.67 -41.81
CA SER A 637 -38.65 6.47 -41.58
C SER A 637 -38.37 7.46 -42.72
N ARG A 638 -38.56 7.05 -43.99
CA ARG A 638 -38.43 7.94 -45.15
C ARG A 638 -39.51 9.01 -45.19
N GLU A 639 -40.75 8.67 -44.89
CA GLU A 639 -41.87 9.62 -44.81
C GLU A 639 -41.69 10.64 -43.67
N LEU A 640 -41.24 10.19 -42.50
CA LEU A 640 -40.90 11.06 -41.37
C LEU A 640 -39.72 11.98 -41.70
N LYS A 641 -38.66 11.47 -42.36
CA LYS A 641 -37.56 12.31 -42.86
C LYS A 641 -38.02 13.33 -43.90
N LYS A 642 -38.98 12.98 -44.76
CA LYS A 642 -39.57 13.91 -45.75
C LYS A 642 -40.35 15.02 -45.04
N LYS A 643 -41.25 14.67 -44.10
CA LYS A 643 -41.99 15.64 -43.27
C LYS A 643 -41.08 16.54 -42.45
N LEU A 644 -39.99 16.00 -41.89
CA LEU A 644 -39.00 16.78 -41.17
C LEU A 644 -38.31 17.81 -42.10
N LYS A 645 -37.97 17.39 -43.32
CA LYS A 645 -37.37 18.27 -44.34
C LYS A 645 -38.36 19.32 -44.87
N GLU A 646 -39.64 18.98 -44.96
CA GLU A 646 -40.73 19.91 -45.31
C GLU A 646 -40.92 20.95 -44.20
N LEU A 647 -41.04 20.54 -42.93
CA LEU A 647 -41.12 21.45 -41.77
C LEU A 647 -39.90 22.37 -41.63
N VAL A 648 -38.68 21.84 -41.81
CA VAL A 648 -37.46 22.65 -41.83
C VAL A 648 -37.47 23.60 -43.03
N GLY A 649 -37.86 23.14 -44.22
CA GLY A 649 -37.99 23.98 -45.41
C GLY A 649 -38.99 25.12 -45.25
N GLU A 650 -40.17 24.85 -44.69
CA GLU A 650 -41.19 25.85 -44.36
C GLU A 650 -40.69 26.86 -43.33
N SER A 651 -39.95 26.42 -42.31
CA SER A 651 -39.32 27.34 -41.33
C SER A 651 -38.30 28.30 -41.96
N PHE A 652 -37.64 27.90 -43.05
CA PHE A 652 -36.70 28.77 -43.79
C PHE A 652 -37.40 29.85 -44.63
N TYR A 653 -38.63 29.62 -45.11
CA TYR A 653 -39.37 30.63 -45.89
C TYR A 653 -39.99 31.75 -45.02
N GLN A 654 -40.09 31.55 -43.71
CA GLN A 654 -40.71 32.53 -42.79
C GLN A 654 -39.69 33.36 -41.99
N LEU A 655 -38.39 33.18 -42.24
CA LEU A 655 -37.30 33.77 -41.44
C LEU A 655 -36.21 34.49 -42.26
N VAL A 656 -36.53 34.94 -43.47
CA VAL A 656 -35.64 35.79 -44.28
C VAL A 656 -35.87 37.27 -43.97
N ALA A 657 -35.29 37.73 -42.86
CA ALA A 657 -34.93 39.13 -42.62
C ALA A 657 -33.44 39.19 -42.23
N PRO A 658 -32.61 40.08 -42.81
CA PRO A 658 -31.17 39.86 -42.83
C PRO A 658 -30.43 40.50 -41.64
N THR A 659 -29.81 39.68 -40.79
CA THR A 659 -28.68 40.11 -39.94
C THR A 659 -27.53 39.11 -39.98
N LYS A 660 -26.30 39.63 -40.00
CA LYS A 660 -25.06 38.88 -40.22
C LYS A 660 -24.62 38.10 -38.96
N SER A 661 -24.71 36.77 -38.98
CA SER A 661 -23.87 35.88 -38.15
C SER A 661 -23.99 34.42 -38.60
N MET A 662 -23.20 34.00 -39.59
CA MET A 662 -23.06 32.58 -39.95
C MET A 662 -21.58 32.17 -39.94
N CYS A 663 -21.13 31.64 -38.80
CA CYS A 663 -19.91 30.83 -38.72
C CYS A 663 -19.94 29.96 -37.45
N CYS A 664 -20.57 28.76 -37.51
CA CYS A 664 -20.39 27.66 -36.54
C CYS A 664 -21.11 26.34 -36.89
N VAL A 665 -22.15 26.32 -37.74
CA VAL A 665 -23.10 25.17 -37.82
C VAL A 665 -22.66 24.01 -38.74
N VAL A 666 -21.48 24.08 -39.38
CA VAL A 666 -21.05 23.07 -40.39
C VAL A 666 -20.33 21.85 -39.79
N ALA A 667 -20.24 21.73 -38.45
CA ALA A 667 -19.34 20.78 -37.77
C ALA A 667 -19.94 19.43 -37.30
N ILE A 668 -21.20 19.08 -37.66
CA ILE A 668 -21.91 17.93 -37.05
C ILE A 668 -22.22 16.76 -38.03
N GLU A 669 -22.16 16.94 -39.35
CA GLU A 669 -22.54 15.87 -40.32
C GLU A 669 -21.42 14.87 -40.71
N THR A 670 -20.25 14.86 -40.04
CA THR A 670 -19.09 14.04 -40.45
C THR A 670 -18.78 12.82 -39.58
N ILE A 671 -19.71 12.35 -38.73
CA ILE A 671 -19.47 11.23 -37.77
C ILE A 671 -20.30 9.96 -38.07
N TYR A 672 -21.12 9.95 -39.12
CA TYR A 672 -21.86 8.74 -39.56
C TYR A 672 -21.47 8.28 -40.97
N ASN A 673 -20.23 7.79 -41.10
CA ASN A 673 -19.79 6.87 -42.16
C ASN A 673 -18.44 6.23 -41.80
N PHE A 674 -18.48 5.16 -41.00
CA PHE A 674 -17.53 4.05 -41.02
C PHE A 674 -18.15 2.82 -40.36
#